data_AF-A0A9W2XFD3-F1
#
_entry.id   AF-A0A9W2XFD3-F1
#
_cell.length_a   1.000
_cell.length_b   1.000
_cell.length_c   1.000
_cell.angle_alpha   90.00
_cell.angle_beta   90.00
_cell.angle_gamma   90.00
#
_symmetry.space_group_name_H-M   'P 1'
#
loop_
_entity.id
_entity.type
_entity.pdbx_description
1 polymer ?
#
loop_
_entity_poly.entity_id
_entity_poly.type
_entity_poly.pdbx_seq_one_letter_code
_entity_poly.pdbx_strand_id
1 'polypeptide(L)'
;MKLFSFKITSDHLLLFVLSSLLWGLVPTESVTATTITPTQPSTTSAAALSATQQQPPENVKNVTVLYRNVSSITLAWDKVKNISTYFLQNDINQSTLITYPSEGPVKQNVFSLTAGTKYNFTLITTFNGINSTGYTFSAVTEPQNTKEFKSVGQNETSITLQWKTVDANSSYVLRLNGVDQNISASQNKDVTYTVPNLTSGTRYLFTLFTVLENVRSTGVNLTAVTVPSNADGFKAVGQNETSITLQWKNLNSNFSYVLRFNGEDQNISATQSNDVTYIVLNLTSGTRYLFTLFTVFDNVRSTGVNLTAVTEPRNPDSFAVVGQNETSITLQWNNVNLNFSYELKFNNKDINVPSAPNKTVTYTVPNLTSGTKYVFTLFAVLENVRSTGVNLTAVTVPSNADGFKAVGQNETSITLQWKNLNSNFSYVLRFGNKNISVNATQNDILTYTASNLTSGINYSFTLFTVFEKLRSTGVNVFAVTVPRNADGFRAVGQNETSITLQWERVNDIPNYTLRFNKQDINISTGSQPLTHTVLNLESGTKYDFALFTLLGNVRSTGVNLTAVTAPGNVKNVTVLNRSVNSITLTWDKVKNISTYTLQYDNYAQSTSPTTSLQGGPVVEVSSLKAGTEYNFTVITVFEGVNSTGYRFSTVTAIDCAGVPWHVSNSSIQGRVDGLFMKATATNGSQTHVSVGGGNVSFSDLYAGATYQISLVYGSYTQCRHNLTILPPGLRAHCEYWASGYSIRVEWNKPDGVWTEVELNVTGQTHSTTAGFIVIPGFSPAKTYEVSVAALSGTLRSSVPFVFQCSTDPRGVIGGSVFGVLLVILLVCLIVFILLRRPELIRKNTFVCGSELSTKKSRAISVEAFAEHFRQLSLDDNRGFSAEYESLIPVGTEQTRKAALLPENKPKNRFNNVLPYDWCRVKLTTTTSAGISDYINANYMPGYNTRREYIATQGPLPSTVNDFWRMVWEQNVRGVVMVTNCTEGGRTKCEQYWPADSNPRLCGDLLVTTRSEEQAPNWTLRQFSVKHRGTTEKRRVRHLHFTSWPDHGVPQCTKVLIQFRGLLRHHIETEGTEAPTVVHCSAGVGRTGTIIALDVLLQQLEKKGSVNINGFVHQMRLSRPHMVQTESQYVFLHQCIMDSLQSEEKTDEHIYENTDMIYANAAAIQEFQRNTSV
;
A
#
# COMPACT_ATOMS: atom_id res chain seq x y z
N MET A 1 33.85 2.02 -28.67
CA MET A 1 35.15 1.34 -28.87
C MET A 1 35.15 0.08 -28.04
N LYS A 2 35.33 -1.10 -28.65
CA LYS A 2 35.50 -2.43 -28.00
C LYS A 2 34.35 -2.94 -27.08
N LEU A 3 34.09 -4.25 -26.96
CA LEU A 3 34.15 -5.35 -27.95
C LEU A 3 33.39 -6.58 -27.34
N PHE A 4 32.46 -7.20 -28.09
CA PHE A 4 32.16 -8.66 -28.05
C PHE A 4 31.56 -9.26 -26.73
N SER A 5 30.92 -10.45 -26.68
CA SER A 5 30.40 -11.32 -27.75
C SER A 5 29.16 -12.15 -27.35
N PHE A 6 28.59 -12.78 -28.38
CA PHE A 6 27.68 -13.94 -28.49
C PHE A 6 28.02 -15.16 -27.59
N LYS A 7 27.23 -16.24 -27.43
CA LYS A 7 25.80 -16.68 -27.64
C LYS A 7 25.79 -18.24 -27.49
N ILE A 8 24.64 -18.92 -27.66
CA ILE A 8 24.46 -20.33 -28.18
C ILE A 8 24.58 -21.56 -27.21
N THR A 9 23.43 -22.27 -27.00
CA THR A 9 23.18 -23.75 -26.81
C THR A 9 23.86 -24.58 -25.68
N SER A 10 23.40 -25.79 -25.28
CA SER A 10 22.05 -26.41 -25.14
C SER A 10 22.18 -27.74 -24.32
N ASP A 11 21.09 -28.16 -23.67
CA ASP A 11 20.61 -29.52 -23.36
C ASP A 11 21.48 -30.68 -22.80
N HIS A 12 20.91 -31.35 -21.76
CA HIS A 12 20.92 -32.81 -21.46
C HIS A 12 22.25 -33.56 -21.11
N LEU A 13 22.27 -34.76 -20.47
CA LEU A 13 21.42 -35.43 -19.44
C LEU A 13 22.08 -36.79 -19.03
N LEU A 14 22.01 -37.24 -17.75
CA LEU A 14 22.32 -38.62 -17.26
C LEU A 14 23.80 -39.13 -17.42
N LEU A 15 24.35 -40.23 -16.83
CA LEU A 15 24.12 -41.05 -15.62
C LEU A 15 25.35 -41.98 -15.33
N PHE A 16 25.64 -42.34 -14.05
CA PHE A 16 26.32 -43.61 -13.58
C PHE A 16 27.80 -43.93 -14.00
N VAL A 17 28.56 -44.90 -13.42
CA VAL A 17 28.71 -45.47 -12.04
C VAL A 17 29.94 -46.43 -11.94
N LEU A 18 30.62 -46.55 -10.78
CA LEU A 18 31.57 -47.64 -10.33
C LEU A 18 32.84 -47.94 -11.21
N SER A 19 33.93 -48.63 -10.81
CA SER A 19 34.43 -49.15 -9.50
C SER A 19 35.95 -49.51 -9.49
N SER A 20 36.65 -49.16 -8.39
CA SER A 20 37.63 -49.98 -7.60
C SER A 20 38.96 -50.60 -8.15
N LEU A 21 39.90 -50.80 -7.18
CA LEU A 21 40.86 -51.92 -6.97
C LEU A 21 42.33 -51.86 -7.47
N LEU A 22 43.17 -52.70 -6.82
CA LEU A 22 44.65 -52.94 -6.88
C LEU A 22 45.56 -52.09 -5.94
N TRP A 23 46.63 -52.60 -5.27
CA TRP A 23 47.06 -53.98 -4.87
C TRP A 23 48.33 -53.98 -3.93
N GLY A 24 48.72 -55.13 -3.34
CA GLY A 24 50.01 -55.40 -2.62
C GLY A 24 49.91 -55.49 -1.07
N LEU A 25 50.15 -56.60 -0.34
CA LEU A 25 51.27 -57.61 -0.19
C LEU A 25 52.34 -57.18 0.87
N VAL A 26 52.49 -57.78 2.09
CA VAL A 26 52.84 -59.17 2.56
C VAL A 26 54.39 -59.37 2.76
N PRO A 27 54.96 -60.20 3.70
CA PRO A 27 54.44 -61.21 4.65
C PRO A 27 54.52 -60.79 6.16
N THR A 28 54.92 -61.50 7.26
CA THR A 28 55.90 -62.58 7.65
C THR A 28 55.40 -63.56 8.77
N GLU A 29 56.30 -64.19 9.58
CA GLU A 29 56.11 -65.33 10.54
C GLU A 29 56.84 -65.06 11.92
N SER A 30 56.93 -65.90 12.99
CA SER A 30 56.99 -67.39 13.19
C SER A 30 56.78 -67.88 14.67
N VAL A 31 56.88 -69.19 15.00
CA VAL A 31 56.50 -69.86 16.30
C VAL A 31 57.42 -71.05 16.71
N THR A 32 57.45 -71.49 18.00
CA THR A 32 58.16 -72.71 18.53
C THR A 32 57.56 -73.26 19.87
N ALA A 33 57.99 -74.44 20.40
CA ALA A 33 57.34 -75.14 21.56
C ALA A 33 58.21 -76.20 22.36
N THR A 34 57.59 -76.94 23.32
CA THR A 34 58.04 -78.14 24.13
C THR A 34 59.04 -77.93 25.32
N THR A 35 59.24 -78.79 26.36
CA THR A 35 59.10 -80.29 26.57
C THR A 35 58.80 -80.73 28.07
N ILE A 36 59.02 -82.01 28.51
CA ILE A 36 58.47 -82.69 29.74
C ILE A 36 59.46 -83.74 30.39
N THR A 37 59.27 -84.23 31.66
CA THR A 37 59.49 -85.63 32.27
C THR A 37 60.08 -85.69 33.74
N PRO A 38 60.33 -86.85 34.47
CA PRO A 38 59.39 -87.92 35.00
C PRO A 38 59.72 -88.62 36.41
N THR A 39 58.99 -89.72 36.76
CA THR A 39 59.23 -90.84 37.78
C THR A 39 59.09 -90.57 39.31
N GLN A 40 58.98 -91.50 40.29
CA GLN A 40 58.92 -93.00 40.49
C GLN A 40 58.01 -93.34 41.75
N PRO A 41 58.07 -94.39 42.65
CA PRO A 41 58.79 -95.71 42.82
C PRO A 41 57.85 -96.95 43.14
N SER A 42 58.26 -98.00 43.92
CA SER A 42 57.42 -99.19 44.32
C SER A 42 57.85 -99.99 45.62
N THR A 43 57.25 -101.17 45.93
CA THR A 43 57.15 -101.85 47.28
C THR A 43 57.65 -103.33 47.39
N THR A 44 57.86 -103.90 48.61
CA THR A 44 57.46 -105.29 49.07
C THR A 44 57.95 -105.71 50.49
N SER A 45 57.42 -106.82 51.06
CA SER A 45 57.84 -107.49 52.33
C SER A 45 57.43 -108.99 52.41
N ALA A 46 57.93 -109.78 53.39
CA ALA A 46 57.66 -111.24 53.55
C ALA A 46 57.85 -111.77 55.00
N ALA A 47 57.42 -113.02 55.30
CA ALA A 47 57.55 -113.69 56.63
C ALA A 47 57.52 -115.26 56.56
N ALA A 48 58.04 -115.95 57.60
CA ALA A 48 58.20 -117.44 57.70
C ALA A 48 58.56 -117.87 59.17
N LEU A 49 58.45 -119.10 59.69
CA LEU A 49 57.79 -120.38 59.29
C LEU A 49 57.75 -121.41 60.47
N SER A 50 56.85 -122.41 60.40
CA SER A 50 56.95 -123.77 61.03
C SER A 50 56.92 -123.90 62.59
N ALA A 51 57.06 -125.08 63.24
CA ALA A 51 56.31 -126.36 63.24
C ALA A 51 56.92 -127.34 64.31
N THR A 52 56.34 -128.43 64.85
CA THR A 52 54.98 -128.98 65.15
C THR A 52 55.14 -130.23 66.07
N GLN A 53 54.14 -130.62 66.89
CA GLN A 53 54.09 -131.92 67.60
C GLN A 53 52.64 -132.51 67.55
N GLN A 54 52.47 -133.84 67.53
CA GLN A 54 51.22 -134.46 67.08
C GLN A 54 50.12 -134.59 68.15
N GLN A 55 49.35 -133.51 68.29
CA GLN A 55 48.10 -133.40 69.05
C GLN A 55 46.89 -133.98 68.27
N PRO A 56 45.63 -133.90 68.78
CA PRO A 56 44.44 -133.87 67.91
C PRO A 56 44.66 -133.01 66.65
N PRO A 57 44.01 -133.34 65.52
CA PRO A 57 44.35 -132.76 64.22
C PRO A 57 44.38 -131.24 64.30
N GLU A 58 45.46 -130.62 63.80
CA GLU A 58 45.67 -129.17 63.97
C GLU A 58 44.42 -128.40 63.52
N ASN A 59 44.00 -127.45 64.35
CA ASN A 59 43.06 -126.43 63.92
C ASN A 59 43.63 -125.69 62.71
N VAL A 60 42.75 -125.28 61.80
CA VAL A 60 43.09 -124.36 60.73
C VAL A 60 43.70 -123.08 61.35
N LYS A 61 44.90 -122.70 60.89
CA LYS A 61 45.75 -121.71 61.58
C LYS A 61 45.29 -120.27 61.40
N ASN A 62 44.70 -119.97 60.25
CA ASN A 62 43.94 -118.75 60.00
C ASN A 62 42.81 -119.05 59.00
N VAL A 63 41.81 -118.17 58.95
CA VAL A 63 40.86 -118.13 57.83
C VAL A 63 40.85 -116.71 57.30
N THR A 64 41.01 -116.58 55.98
CA THR A 64 40.97 -115.31 55.26
C THR A 64 39.62 -115.13 54.58
N VAL A 65 39.07 -113.92 54.65
CA VAL A 65 37.87 -113.55 53.88
C VAL A 65 38.35 -112.95 52.56
N LEU A 66 38.34 -113.74 51.49
CA LEU A 66 38.79 -113.31 50.16
C LEU A 66 37.80 -112.34 49.50
N TYR A 67 36.51 -112.59 49.70
CA TYR A 67 35.43 -111.80 49.13
C TYR A 67 34.21 -111.85 50.05
N ARG A 68 33.44 -110.77 50.07
CA ARG A 68 32.17 -110.64 50.80
C ARG A 68 31.24 -109.78 49.97
N ASN A 69 29.95 -110.07 50.06
CA ASN A 69 28.90 -109.19 49.56
C ASN A 69 27.72 -109.19 50.55
N VAL A 70 26.58 -108.63 50.13
CA VAL A 70 25.37 -108.50 50.97
C VAL A 70 24.66 -109.82 51.32
N SER A 71 25.12 -110.97 50.82
CA SER A 71 24.45 -112.28 51.04
C SER A 71 25.38 -113.50 51.16
N SER A 72 26.69 -113.30 51.00
CA SER A 72 27.67 -114.38 51.00
C SER A 72 29.07 -113.94 51.43
N ILE A 73 29.85 -114.88 51.96
CA ILE A 73 31.24 -114.68 52.41
C ILE A 73 32.09 -115.84 51.85
N THR A 74 33.06 -115.51 51.00
CA THR A 74 34.07 -116.45 50.50
C THR A 74 35.25 -116.51 51.46
N LEU A 75 35.32 -117.63 52.17
CA LEU A 75 36.37 -118.01 53.11
C LEU A 75 37.46 -118.80 52.39
N ALA A 76 38.71 -118.61 52.80
CA ALA A 76 39.82 -119.44 52.34
C ALA A 76 40.85 -119.70 53.45
N TRP A 77 41.38 -120.92 53.46
CA TRP A 77 42.37 -121.36 54.45
C TRP A 77 43.33 -122.41 53.86
N ASP A 78 44.52 -122.51 54.44
CA ASP A 78 45.48 -123.52 54.03
C ASP A 78 45.04 -124.93 54.48
N LYS A 79 45.22 -125.91 53.59
CA LYS A 79 44.93 -127.32 53.88
C LYS A 79 45.85 -127.83 54.99
N VAL A 80 45.28 -128.10 56.16
CA VAL A 80 45.99 -128.78 57.26
C VAL A 80 46.49 -130.16 56.78
N LYS A 81 47.77 -130.44 57.01
CA LYS A 81 48.45 -131.64 56.47
C LYS A 81 47.75 -132.93 56.92
N ASN A 82 47.58 -133.86 55.98
CA ASN A 82 46.84 -135.12 56.11
C ASN A 82 45.31 -134.98 56.36
N ILE A 83 44.76 -133.76 56.44
CA ILE A 83 43.32 -133.53 56.56
C ILE A 83 42.70 -133.39 55.16
N SER A 84 41.59 -134.08 54.93
CA SER A 84 40.77 -133.96 53.71
C SER A 84 39.32 -133.57 54.00
N THR A 85 38.93 -133.47 55.28
CA THR A 85 37.55 -133.18 55.71
C THR A 85 37.53 -132.07 56.76
N TYR A 86 36.72 -131.05 56.49
CA TYR A 86 36.50 -129.89 57.34
C TYR A 86 35.00 -129.75 57.63
N PHE A 87 34.65 -129.31 58.83
CA PHE A 87 33.28 -128.99 59.20
C PHE A 87 33.20 -127.51 59.57
N LEU A 88 32.54 -126.73 58.73
CA LEU A 88 32.33 -125.30 58.95
C LEU A 88 30.93 -125.09 59.51
N GLN A 89 30.84 -124.68 60.77
CA GLN A 89 29.60 -124.28 61.43
C GLN A 89 29.59 -122.76 61.64
N ASN A 90 28.43 -122.13 61.57
CA ASN A 90 28.25 -120.75 62.05
C ASN A 90 27.25 -120.68 63.22
N ASP A 91 27.15 -119.49 63.80
CA ASP A 91 26.26 -119.14 64.92
C ASP A 91 24.76 -119.16 64.60
N ILE A 92 24.36 -119.27 63.33
CA ILE A 92 22.98 -119.62 62.93
C ILE A 92 22.78 -121.14 62.72
N ASN A 93 23.71 -121.97 63.20
CA ASN A 93 23.73 -123.43 63.10
C ASN A 93 23.71 -123.99 61.67
N GLN A 94 24.07 -123.19 60.67
CA GLN A 94 24.32 -123.66 59.31
C GLN A 94 25.66 -124.40 59.30
N SER A 95 25.62 -125.73 59.22
CA SER A 95 26.80 -126.59 59.13
C SER A 95 27.04 -127.04 57.70
N THR A 96 28.29 -126.89 57.23
CA THR A 96 28.74 -127.33 55.91
C THR A 96 29.87 -128.33 56.09
N LEU A 97 29.64 -129.58 55.64
CA LEU A 97 30.69 -130.58 55.49
C LEU A 97 31.46 -130.32 54.19
N ILE A 98 32.78 -130.24 54.28
CA ILE A 98 33.65 -129.83 53.17
C ILE A 98 34.73 -130.90 53.00
N THR A 99 34.62 -131.71 51.95
CA THR A 99 35.63 -132.71 51.59
C THR A 99 36.52 -132.17 50.47
N TYR A 100 37.81 -132.00 50.76
CA TYR A 100 38.81 -131.44 49.84
C TYR A 100 40.03 -132.36 49.75
N PRO A 101 40.07 -133.30 48.78
CA PRO A 101 41.17 -134.26 48.66
C PRO A 101 42.44 -133.64 48.05
N SER A 102 42.30 -132.66 47.16
CA SER A 102 43.38 -132.01 46.41
C SER A 102 44.40 -131.29 47.31
N GLU A 103 45.63 -131.09 46.82
CA GLU A 103 46.62 -130.23 47.49
C GLU A 103 46.40 -128.75 47.12
N GLY A 104 46.70 -127.85 48.06
CA GLY A 104 46.49 -126.40 47.94
C GLY A 104 45.43 -125.84 48.91
N PRO A 105 45.26 -124.51 48.97
CA PRO A 105 44.35 -123.86 49.92
C PRO A 105 42.87 -124.14 49.58
N VAL A 106 42.10 -124.47 50.61
CA VAL A 106 40.65 -124.69 50.53
C VAL A 106 39.95 -123.34 50.39
N LYS A 107 38.94 -123.27 49.52
CA LYS A 107 38.05 -122.10 49.37
C LYS A 107 36.60 -122.55 49.50
N GLN A 108 35.88 -121.96 50.44
CA GLN A 108 34.45 -122.21 50.64
C GLN A 108 33.68 -120.89 50.57
N ASN A 109 32.63 -120.83 49.77
CA ASN A 109 31.66 -119.74 49.86
C ASN A 109 30.49 -120.15 50.77
N VAL A 110 30.11 -119.28 51.68
CA VAL A 110 28.94 -119.44 52.54
C VAL A 110 27.83 -118.53 51.99
N PHE A 111 26.71 -119.12 51.60
CA PHE A 111 25.56 -118.45 51.01
C PHE A 111 24.38 -118.38 51.99
N SER A 112 23.37 -117.57 51.65
CA SER A 112 22.15 -117.32 52.45
C SER A 112 22.42 -116.58 53.76
N LEU A 113 23.46 -115.74 53.78
CA LEU A 113 23.75 -114.84 54.89
C LEU A 113 22.92 -113.55 54.76
N THR A 114 22.63 -112.90 55.88
CA THR A 114 21.95 -111.59 55.93
C THR A 114 22.97 -110.48 55.76
N ALA A 115 22.62 -109.41 55.03
CA ALA A 115 23.48 -108.24 54.85
C ALA A 115 23.81 -107.56 56.20
N GLY A 116 24.93 -106.84 56.27
CA GLY A 116 25.34 -106.11 57.48
C GLY A 116 25.40 -106.95 58.76
N THR A 117 25.56 -108.27 58.67
CA THR A 117 25.50 -109.18 59.82
C THR A 117 26.87 -109.78 60.10
N LYS A 118 27.26 -109.80 61.39
CA LYS A 118 28.49 -110.41 61.89
C LYS A 118 28.22 -111.87 62.25
N TYR A 119 28.81 -112.78 61.51
CA TYR A 119 28.71 -114.22 61.72
C TYR A 119 29.99 -114.75 62.37
N ASN A 120 29.81 -115.51 63.44
CA ASN A 120 30.89 -116.24 64.11
C ASN A 120 30.95 -117.66 63.53
N PHE A 121 32.06 -117.96 62.86
CA PHE A 121 32.33 -119.24 62.22
C PHE A 121 33.27 -120.08 63.10
N THR A 122 32.94 -121.37 63.24
CA THR A 122 33.80 -122.39 63.86
C THR A 122 34.18 -123.40 62.80
N LEU A 123 35.48 -123.48 62.50
CA LEU A 123 36.02 -124.38 61.48
C LEU A 123 36.79 -125.53 62.14
N ILE A 124 36.21 -126.73 62.09
CA ILE A 124 36.72 -127.95 62.73
C ILE A 124 37.43 -128.81 61.67
N THR A 125 38.57 -129.40 62.03
CA THR A 125 39.27 -130.41 61.21
C THR A 125 38.95 -131.81 61.72
N THR A 126 38.73 -132.77 60.81
CA THR A 126 38.39 -134.15 61.16
C THR A 126 39.39 -135.13 60.54
N PHE A 127 39.95 -136.01 61.36
CA PHE A 127 40.85 -137.08 60.92
C PHE A 127 40.49 -138.40 61.61
N ASN A 128 40.25 -139.47 60.83
CA ASN A 128 39.88 -140.80 61.33
C ASN A 128 38.77 -140.80 62.41
N GLY A 129 37.76 -139.93 62.26
CA GLY A 129 36.63 -139.79 63.19
C GLY A 129 36.90 -138.91 64.42
N ILE A 130 38.14 -138.42 64.62
CA ILE A 130 38.48 -137.47 65.68
C ILE A 130 38.39 -136.04 65.14
N ASN A 131 37.62 -135.20 65.83
CA ASN A 131 37.49 -133.77 65.56
C ASN A 131 38.52 -132.96 66.35
N SER A 132 38.95 -131.83 65.80
CA SER A 132 39.69 -130.79 66.51
C SER A 132 38.78 -129.96 67.44
N THR A 133 39.36 -129.05 68.22
CA THR A 133 38.60 -128.12 69.08
C THR A 133 37.89 -126.98 68.33
N GLY A 134 38.17 -126.84 67.02
CA GLY A 134 37.63 -125.79 66.16
C GLY A 134 38.43 -124.49 66.21
N TYR A 135 38.59 -123.85 65.05
CA TYR A 135 39.09 -122.48 64.93
C TYR A 135 37.91 -121.51 64.83
N THR A 136 37.74 -120.65 65.84
CA THR A 136 36.67 -119.64 65.89
C THR A 136 37.14 -118.30 65.33
N PHE A 137 36.37 -117.72 64.40
CA PHE A 137 36.62 -116.38 63.86
C PHE A 137 35.32 -115.70 63.44
N SER A 138 35.27 -114.36 63.48
CA SER A 138 34.10 -113.60 63.04
C SER A 138 34.30 -112.96 61.66
N ALA A 139 33.35 -113.09 60.76
CA ALA A 139 33.32 -112.36 59.49
C ALA A 139 31.98 -111.64 59.29
N VAL A 140 32.03 -110.46 58.67
CA VAL A 140 30.87 -109.58 58.48
C VAL A 140 30.56 -109.48 56.98
N THR A 141 29.31 -109.71 56.59
CA THR A 141 28.81 -109.45 55.23
C THR A 141 28.89 -107.97 54.88
N GLU A 142 28.79 -107.63 53.60
CA GLU A 142 28.65 -106.23 53.18
C GLU A 142 27.32 -105.63 53.73
N PRO A 143 27.31 -104.41 54.29
CA PRO A 143 26.07 -103.72 54.64
C PRO A 143 25.31 -103.28 53.39
N GLN A 144 23.98 -103.19 53.47
CA GLN A 144 23.16 -102.64 52.39
C GLN A 144 23.51 -101.17 52.12
N ASN A 145 23.36 -100.74 50.88
CA ASN A 145 23.35 -99.32 50.55
C ASN A 145 22.11 -98.63 51.13
N THR A 146 22.29 -97.41 51.64
CA THR A 146 21.20 -96.53 52.05
C THR A 146 20.25 -96.20 50.89
N LYS A 147 18.99 -95.88 51.23
CA LYS A 147 17.91 -95.55 50.29
C LYS A 147 17.55 -94.06 50.41
N GLU A 148 16.99 -93.52 49.32
CA GLU A 148 16.54 -92.12 49.23
C GLU A 148 17.65 -91.07 49.49
N PHE A 149 18.89 -91.37 49.10
CA PHE A 149 19.99 -90.40 49.12
C PHE A 149 19.71 -89.26 48.13
N LYS A 150 19.46 -88.05 48.64
CA LYS A 150 18.99 -86.87 47.89
C LYS A 150 19.49 -85.57 48.52
N SER A 151 19.55 -84.48 47.75
CA SER A 151 19.76 -83.13 48.28
C SER A 151 18.44 -82.50 48.72
N VAL A 152 18.42 -81.85 49.89
CA VAL A 152 17.21 -81.19 50.45
C VAL A 152 17.42 -79.72 50.81
N GLY A 153 18.66 -79.23 50.78
CA GLY A 153 18.97 -77.82 50.91
C GLY A 153 20.23 -77.49 50.12
N GLN A 154 20.25 -76.32 49.46
CA GLN A 154 21.37 -75.85 48.64
C GLN A 154 21.52 -74.36 48.92
N ASN A 155 22.73 -73.94 49.29
CA ASN A 155 23.13 -72.55 49.50
C ASN A 155 24.38 -72.25 48.66
N GLU A 156 24.88 -71.00 48.67
CA GLU A 156 26.02 -70.61 47.84
C GLU A 156 27.33 -71.34 48.21
N THR A 157 27.48 -71.74 49.48
CA THR A 157 28.70 -72.37 50.01
C THR A 157 28.49 -73.74 50.64
N SER A 158 27.28 -74.31 50.52
CA SER A 158 26.95 -75.59 51.17
C SER A 158 25.79 -76.34 50.51
N ILE A 159 25.81 -77.67 50.65
CA ILE A 159 24.74 -78.58 50.21
C ILE A 159 24.34 -79.47 51.39
N THR A 160 23.05 -79.53 51.69
CA THR A 160 22.46 -80.42 52.69
C THR A 160 21.88 -81.66 52.02
N LEU A 161 22.45 -82.79 52.38
CA LEU A 161 22.12 -84.13 51.89
C LEU A 161 21.25 -84.84 52.93
N GLN A 162 20.29 -85.64 52.47
CA GLN A 162 19.43 -86.50 53.29
C GLN A 162 19.47 -87.94 52.76
N TRP A 163 19.44 -88.93 53.65
CA TRP A 163 19.27 -90.35 53.31
C TRP A 163 18.62 -91.13 54.46
N LYS A 164 18.16 -92.35 54.22
CA LYS A 164 17.54 -93.19 55.26
C LYS A 164 18.56 -94.07 55.99
N THR A 165 18.41 -94.17 57.30
CA THR A 165 19.22 -95.06 58.13
C THR A 165 18.98 -96.52 57.73
N VAL A 166 20.06 -97.29 57.59
CA VAL A 166 20.00 -98.72 57.24
C VAL A 166 19.69 -99.53 58.51
N ASP A 167 20.61 -99.52 59.49
CA ASP A 167 20.41 -100.07 60.84
C ASP A 167 20.86 -99.05 61.90
N ALA A 168 20.39 -99.21 63.15
CA ALA A 168 20.69 -98.27 64.24
C ALA A 168 22.19 -98.15 64.59
N ASN A 169 22.99 -99.14 64.20
CA ASN A 169 24.44 -99.17 64.40
C ASN A 169 25.23 -98.84 63.11
N SER A 170 24.56 -98.54 61.98
CA SER A 170 25.22 -98.17 60.73
C SER A 170 25.84 -96.77 60.83
N SER A 171 27.16 -96.71 60.64
CA SER A 171 27.88 -95.47 60.35
C SER A 171 27.92 -95.21 58.83
N TYR A 172 28.31 -94.01 58.41
CA TYR A 172 28.39 -93.66 57.00
C TYR A 172 29.73 -92.99 56.66
N VAL A 173 30.17 -93.14 55.42
CA VAL A 173 31.33 -92.40 54.88
C VAL A 173 30.88 -91.70 53.60
N LEU A 174 30.89 -90.38 53.64
CA LEU A 174 30.58 -89.51 52.51
C LEU A 174 31.89 -89.14 51.80
N ARG A 175 32.04 -89.56 50.56
CA ARG A 175 33.17 -89.20 49.70
C ARG A 175 32.84 -87.99 48.83
N LEU A 176 33.72 -87.01 48.84
CA LEU A 176 33.70 -85.83 47.97
C LEU A 176 35.12 -85.60 47.43
N ASN A 177 35.26 -85.47 46.11
CA ASN A 177 36.55 -85.18 45.43
C ASN A 177 37.72 -86.09 45.86
N GLY A 178 37.43 -87.34 46.24
CA GLY A 178 38.42 -88.32 46.73
C GLY A 178 38.70 -88.29 48.23
N VAL A 179 38.23 -87.28 48.96
CA VAL A 179 38.31 -87.19 50.43
C VAL A 179 37.14 -87.95 51.06
N ASP A 180 37.42 -88.80 52.05
CA ASP A 180 36.42 -89.53 52.83
C ASP A 180 36.10 -88.77 54.12
N GLN A 181 34.84 -88.36 54.29
CA GLN A 181 34.31 -87.80 55.54
C GLN A 181 33.51 -88.86 56.29
N ASN A 182 33.98 -89.24 57.47
CA ASN A 182 33.25 -90.15 58.37
C ASN A 182 32.06 -89.42 59.02
N ILE A 183 30.92 -90.10 59.11
CA ILE A 183 29.68 -89.63 59.73
C ILE A 183 29.20 -90.73 60.68
N SER A 184 29.12 -90.39 61.98
CA SER A 184 28.75 -91.34 63.02
C SER A 184 27.33 -91.89 62.85
N ALA A 185 27.06 -93.06 63.46
CA ALA A 185 25.73 -93.65 63.47
C ALA A 185 24.69 -92.72 64.12
N SER A 186 23.46 -92.78 63.61
CA SER A 186 22.35 -91.92 64.04
C SER A 186 21.09 -92.75 64.26
N GLN A 187 20.35 -92.46 65.33
CA GLN A 187 19.08 -93.13 65.64
C GLN A 187 17.89 -92.53 64.87
N ASN A 188 18.08 -91.40 64.17
CA ASN A 188 17.02 -90.84 63.33
C ASN A 188 16.79 -91.71 62.10
N LYS A 189 15.52 -91.88 61.69
CA LYS A 189 15.16 -92.64 60.48
C LYS A 189 15.70 -92.00 59.20
N ASP A 190 15.70 -90.66 59.16
CA ASP A 190 16.37 -89.87 58.13
C ASP A 190 17.62 -89.20 58.73
N VAL A 191 18.77 -89.37 58.10
CA VAL A 191 20.02 -88.68 58.43
C VAL A 191 20.15 -87.48 57.51
N THR A 192 20.48 -86.31 58.07
CA THR A 192 20.80 -85.08 57.33
C THR A 192 22.23 -84.65 57.60
N TYR A 193 23.00 -84.34 56.56
CA TYR A 193 24.36 -83.83 56.68
C TYR A 193 24.58 -82.65 55.73
N THR A 194 25.02 -81.52 56.27
CA THR A 194 25.39 -80.33 55.48
C THR A 194 26.88 -80.34 55.23
N VAL A 195 27.27 -80.31 53.95
CA VAL A 195 28.65 -80.18 53.51
C VAL A 195 28.98 -78.68 53.38
N PRO A 196 29.88 -78.11 54.21
CA PRO A 196 30.25 -76.69 54.16
C PRO A 196 31.41 -76.44 53.19
N ASN A 197 31.79 -75.16 53.05
CA ASN A 197 32.99 -74.69 52.35
C ASN A 197 33.08 -75.10 50.87
N LEU A 198 31.93 -75.24 50.22
CA LEU A 198 31.83 -75.48 48.78
C LEU A 198 31.94 -74.16 48.00
N THR A 199 32.36 -74.25 46.74
CA THR A 199 32.38 -73.12 45.79
C THR A 199 30.98 -72.90 45.22
N SER A 200 30.57 -71.64 45.04
CA SER A 200 29.27 -71.28 44.45
C SER A 200 29.16 -71.69 42.98
N GLY A 201 27.92 -71.91 42.49
CA GLY A 201 27.64 -72.23 41.09
C GLY A 201 28.39 -73.45 40.56
N THR A 202 28.65 -74.44 41.42
CA THR A 202 29.52 -75.59 41.14
C THR A 202 28.79 -76.91 41.36
N ARG A 203 29.01 -77.86 40.45
CA ARG A 203 28.42 -79.20 40.47
C ARG A 203 29.34 -80.18 41.19
N TYR A 204 28.81 -80.86 42.21
CA TYR A 204 29.54 -81.82 43.03
C TYR A 204 28.94 -83.22 42.91
N LEU A 205 29.83 -84.23 42.86
CA LEU A 205 29.49 -85.64 42.92
C LEU A 205 29.82 -86.18 44.31
N PHE A 206 28.79 -86.70 44.97
CA PHE A 206 28.87 -87.31 46.30
C PHE A 206 28.70 -88.82 46.19
N THR A 207 29.61 -89.59 46.78
CA THR A 207 29.42 -91.04 46.95
C THR A 207 29.25 -91.36 48.42
N LEU A 208 28.11 -91.94 48.80
CA LEU A 208 27.80 -92.29 50.18
C LEU A 208 27.89 -93.80 50.41
N PHE A 209 28.82 -94.20 51.26
CA PHE A 209 29.01 -95.58 51.69
C PHE A 209 28.36 -95.83 53.05
N THR A 210 27.71 -96.98 53.22
CA THR A 210 27.25 -97.46 54.54
C THR A 210 28.35 -98.33 55.14
N VAL A 211 28.63 -98.17 56.44
CA VAL A 211 29.80 -98.76 57.10
C VAL A 211 29.43 -99.40 58.44
N LEU A 212 29.84 -100.66 58.61
CA LEU A 212 29.62 -101.46 59.81
C LEU A 212 30.85 -102.35 60.06
N GLU A 213 31.37 -102.41 61.29
CA GLU A 213 32.52 -103.26 61.66
C GLU A 213 33.71 -103.15 60.68
N ASN A 214 34.02 -101.93 60.24
CA ASN A 214 35.03 -101.57 59.22
C ASN A 214 34.79 -102.11 57.79
N VAL A 215 33.66 -102.75 57.50
CA VAL A 215 33.22 -103.10 56.13
C VAL A 215 32.41 -101.96 55.54
N ARG A 216 32.72 -101.55 54.31
CA ARG A 216 31.94 -100.57 53.53
C ARG A 216 31.06 -101.26 52.50
N SER A 217 29.91 -100.66 52.19
CA SER A 217 29.10 -101.03 51.02
C SER A 217 29.70 -100.53 49.71
N THR A 218 29.18 -101.00 48.57
CA THR A 218 29.47 -100.51 47.21
C THR A 218 29.27 -99.00 47.01
N GLY A 219 28.34 -98.39 47.75
CA GLY A 219 28.08 -96.95 47.76
C GLY A 219 26.98 -96.48 46.80
N VAL A 220 26.43 -95.29 47.07
CA VAL A 220 25.39 -94.63 46.25
C VAL A 220 25.90 -93.27 45.79
N ASN A 221 25.77 -92.98 44.49
CA ASN A 221 26.15 -91.71 43.89
C ASN A 221 24.98 -90.73 43.82
N LEU A 222 25.24 -89.46 44.13
CA LEU A 222 24.32 -88.34 43.97
C LEU A 222 25.08 -87.12 43.42
N THR A 223 24.51 -86.47 42.40
CA THR A 223 25.00 -85.20 41.88
C THR A 223 24.11 -84.07 42.41
N ALA A 224 24.72 -83.03 42.98
CA ALA A 224 24.01 -81.84 43.43
C ALA A 224 24.88 -80.58 43.22
N VAL A 225 24.25 -79.40 43.19
CA VAL A 225 24.94 -78.13 42.93
C VAL A 225 24.83 -77.15 44.10
N THR A 226 25.79 -76.24 44.22
CA THR A 226 25.64 -75.04 45.05
C THR A 226 24.81 -73.98 44.34
N VAL A 227 24.18 -73.09 45.11
CA VAL A 227 23.49 -71.92 44.56
C VAL A 227 24.52 -71.02 43.86
N PRO A 228 24.23 -70.47 42.67
CA PRO A 228 25.09 -69.48 42.03
C PRO A 228 25.00 -68.11 42.75
N SER A 229 26.11 -67.40 42.82
CA SER A 229 26.15 -66.03 43.33
C SER A 229 25.34 -65.08 42.45
N ASN A 230 24.82 -64.01 43.05
CA ASN A 230 24.18 -62.92 42.32
C ASN A 230 25.10 -62.30 41.24
N ALA A 231 24.50 -61.78 40.17
CA ALA A 231 25.22 -61.12 39.09
C ALA A 231 25.65 -59.70 39.46
N ASP A 232 26.91 -59.38 39.19
CA ASP A 232 27.55 -58.12 39.53
C ASP A 232 27.06 -56.96 38.65
N GLY A 233 27.01 -55.75 39.23
CA GLY A 233 26.86 -54.50 38.47
C GLY A 233 25.51 -54.29 37.78
N PHE A 234 24.44 -54.93 38.26
CA PHE A 234 23.07 -54.78 37.73
C PHE A 234 22.57 -53.33 37.82
N LYS A 235 22.31 -52.72 36.66
CA LYS A 235 21.96 -51.29 36.49
C LYS A 235 21.11 -51.06 35.25
N ALA A 236 20.42 -49.93 35.19
CA ALA A 236 19.84 -49.42 33.93
C ALA A 236 20.92 -48.65 33.15
N VAL A 237 20.93 -48.78 31.82
CA VAL A 237 21.87 -48.09 30.91
C VAL A 237 21.18 -47.34 29.76
N GLY A 238 19.88 -47.56 29.56
CA GLY A 238 19.05 -46.82 28.62
C GLY A 238 17.60 -46.87 29.06
N GLN A 239 16.86 -45.78 28.92
CA GLN A 239 15.49 -45.60 29.40
C GLN A 239 14.74 -44.76 28.37
N ASN A 240 13.72 -45.36 27.73
CA ASN A 240 12.87 -44.73 26.73
C ASN A 240 11.40 -44.74 27.21
N GLU A 241 10.47 -44.11 26.48
CA GLU A 241 9.04 -44.06 26.88
C GLU A 241 8.41 -45.44 27.15
N THR A 242 8.80 -46.47 26.39
CA THR A 242 8.18 -47.81 26.48
C THR A 242 9.14 -48.94 26.82
N SER A 243 10.40 -48.62 27.18
CA SER A 243 11.43 -49.64 27.40
C SER A 243 12.53 -49.23 28.36
N ILE A 244 13.05 -50.20 29.12
CA ILE A 244 14.23 -50.03 29.97
C ILE A 244 15.29 -51.06 29.58
N THR A 245 16.48 -50.58 29.24
CA THR A 245 17.66 -51.38 28.91
C THR A 245 18.47 -51.60 30.18
N LEU A 246 18.55 -52.85 30.59
CA LEU A 246 19.27 -53.32 31.78
C LEU A 246 20.61 -53.93 31.37
N GLN A 247 21.64 -53.71 32.19
CA GLN A 247 22.97 -54.30 32.01
C GLN A 247 23.47 -54.92 33.33
N TRP A 248 24.16 -56.05 33.24
CA TRP A 248 24.91 -56.68 34.34
C TRP A 248 26.13 -57.43 33.80
N LYS A 249 27.12 -57.70 34.65
CA LYS A 249 28.27 -58.52 34.26
C LYS A 249 27.85 -59.97 34.02
N ASN A 250 28.37 -60.56 32.96
CA ASN A 250 28.20 -61.98 32.67
C ASN A 250 29.22 -62.80 33.47
N LEU A 251 28.80 -63.91 34.08
CA LEU A 251 29.70 -64.80 34.83
C LEU A 251 30.49 -65.73 33.90
N ASN A 252 29.79 -66.57 33.13
CA ASN A 252 30.28 -67.33 31.97
C ASN A 252 29.11 -68.06 31.28
N SER A 253 29.39 -68.79 30.20
CA SER A 253 28.42 -69.52 29.36
C SER A 253 27.63 -70.64 30.06
N ASN A 254 28.03 -71.08 31.26
CA ASN A 254 27.36 -72.17 31.98
C ASN A 254 26.24 -71.67 32.91
N PHE A 255 26.10 -70.35 33.04
CA PHE A 255 25.03 -69.71 33.79
C PHE A 255 23.89 -69.25 32.87
N SER A 256 22.73 -69.03 33.46
CA SER A 256 21.62 -68.30 32.87
C SER A 256 21.06 -67.33 33.89
N TYR A 257 20.16 -66.44 33.48
CA TYR A 257 19.58 -65.43 34.34
C TYR A 257 18.05 -65.47 34.24
N VAL A 258 17.36 -65.12 35.32
CA VAL A 258 15.91 -64.90 35.31
C VAL A 258 15.65 -63.48 35.79
N LEU A 259 15.03 -62.68 34.93
CA LEU A 259 14.59 -61.33 35.25
C LEU A 259 13.12 -61.37 35.65
N ARG A 260 12.81 -60.93 36.87
CA ARG A 260 11.45 -60.77 37.36
C ARG A 260 11.03 -59.31 37.37
N PHE A 261 9.87 -59.03 36.79
CA PHE A 261 9.17 -57.74 36.90
C PHE A 261 7.66 -57.95 36.72
N ASN A 262 6.84 -57.06 37.28
CA ASN A 262 5.36 -57.13 37.24
C ASN A 262 4.72 -58.46 37.70
N GLY A 263 5.48 -59.38 38.30
CA GLY A 263 5.03 -60.72 38.71
C GLY A 263 5.41 -61.84 37.74
N GLU A 264 5.94 -61.54 36.56
CA GLU A 264 6.39 -62.53 35.57
C GLU A 264 7.90 -62.82 35.69
N ASP A 265 8.31 -64.02 35.27
CA ASP A 265 9.70 -64.47 35.15
C ASP A 265 10.08 -64.55 33.66
N GLN A 266 11.11 -63.80 33.23
CA GLN A 266 11.69 -63.89 31.89
C GLN A 266 13.06 -64.59 31.95
N ASN A 267 13.21 -65.70 31.21
CA ASN A 267 14.43 -66.49 31.15
C ASN A 267 15.41 -65.92 30.11
N ILE A 268 16.68 -65.74 30.50
CA ILE A 268 17.72 -65.09 29.69
C ILE A 268 18.98 -65.96 29.69
N SER A 269 19.37 -66.49 28.53
CA SER A 269 20.61 -67.25 28.37
C SER A 269 21.85 -66.36 28.51
N ALA A 270 22.96 -66.88 29.05
CA ALA A 270 24.24 -66.18 28.97
C ALA A 270 24.71 -66.03 27.52
N THR A 271 25.47 -64.96 27.26
CA THR A 271 26.08 -64.68 25.96
C THR A 271 27.60 -64.93 26.02
N GLN A 272 28.32 -64.66 24.94
CA GLN A 272 29.79 -64.60 24.93
C GLN A 272 30.36 -63.21 25.30
N SER A 273 29.49 -62.23 25.60
CA SER A 273 29.90 -60.89 26.03
C SER A 273 30.29 -60.87 27.51
N ASN A 274 31.21 -59.97 27.89
CA ASN A 274 31.56 -59.70 29.29
C ASN A 274 30.40 -59.07 30.07
N ASP A 275 29.56 -58.27 29.40
CA ASP A 275 28.32 -57.70 29.95
C ASP A 275 27.11 -58.28 29.21
N VAL A 276 26.10 -58.73 29.95
CA VAL A 276 24.77 -59.02 29.39
C VAL A 276 23.98 -57.72 29.34
N THR A 277 23.29 -57.49 28.22
CA THR A 277 22.35 -56.37 28.04
C THR A 277 21.00 -56.92 27.62
N TYR A 278 19.92 -56.49 28.27
CA TYR A 278 18.56 -56.93 28.00
C TYR A 278 17.59 -55.74 27.96
N ILE A 279 16.69 -55.72 26.98
CA ILE A 279 15.72 -54.63 26.81
C ILE A 279 14.35 -55.15 27.23
N VAL A 280 13.81 -54.58 28.31
CA VAL A 280 12.42 -54.79 28.70
C VAL A 280 11.55 -53.87 27.84
N LEU A 281 10.57 -54.43 27.14
CA LEU A 281 9.67 -53.73 26.21
C LEU A 281 8.25 -53.60 26.79
N ASN A 282 7.37 -52.87 26.09
CA ASN A 282 5.95 -52.72 26.39
C ASN A 282 5.64 -52.13 27.78
N LEU A 283 6.55 -51.33 28.33
CA LEU A 283 6.35 -50.60 29.58
C LEU A 283 5.48 -49.36 29.36
N THR A 284 4.74 -48.95 30.38
CA THR A 284 4.03 -47.65 30.40
C THR A 284 5.00 -46.53 30.77
N SER A 285 5.01 -45.46 29.98
CA SER A 285 5.82 -44.23 30.16
C SER A 285 5.63 -43.56 31.53
N GLY A 286 6.64 -42.80 31.97
CA GLY A 286 6.63 -42.04 33.22
C GLY A 286 6.37 -42.88 34.50
N THR A 287 6.57 -44.19 34.43
CA THR A 287 6.24 -45.15 35.51
C THR A 287 7.52 -45.75 36.10
N ARG A 288 7.52 -46.00 37.41
CA ARG A 288 8.62 -46.65 38.13
C ARG A 288 8.40 -48.16 38.20
N TYR A 289 9.39 -48.93 37.79
CA TYR A 289 9.39 -50.40 37.84
C TYR A 289 10.45 -50.91 38.82
N LEU A 290 10.15 -52.05 39.43
CA LEU A 290 11.08 -52.83 40.25
C LEU A 290 11.45 -54.10 39.49
N PHE A 291 12.74 -54.30 39.27
CA PHE A 291 13.32 -55.46 38.62
C PHE A 291 14.10 -56.28 39.64
N THR A 292 13.90 -57.61 39.65
CA THR A 292 14.72 -58.55 40.42
C THR A 292 15.45 -59.49 39.47
N LEU A 293 16.78 -59.47 39.47
CA LEU A 293 17.62 -60.35 38.65
C LEU A 293 18.15 -61.52 39.48
N PHE A 294 17.87 -62.75 39.05
CA PHE A 294 18.40 -63.98 39.64
C PHE A 294 19.44 -64.61 38.70
N THR A 295 20.56 -65.09 39.24
CA THR A 295 21.48 -66.00 38.54
C THR A 295 20.96 -67.43 38.66
N VAL A 296 21.14 -68.27 37.63
CA VAL A 296 20.67 -69.66 37.59
C VAL A 296 21.75 -70.61 37.08
N PHE A 297 21.93 -71.73 37.78
CA PHE A 297 22.86 -72.82 37.46
C PHE A 297 22.18 -74.16 37.76
N ASP A 298 22.16 -75.10 36.80
CA ASP A 298 21.48 -76.41 36.93
C ASP A 298 20.06 -76.32 37.56
N ASN A 299 19.26 -75.34 37.11
CA ASN A 299 17.92 -75.00 37.61
C ASN A 299 17.83 -74.43 39.04
N VAL A 300 18.95 -74.28 39.76
CA VAL A 300 19.00 -73.62 41.08
C VAL A 300 19.23 -72.12 40.90
N ARG A 301 18.43 -71.30 41.59
CA ARG A 301 18.45 -69.82 41.49
C ARG A 301 19.15 -69.16 42.69
N SER A 302 19.78 -68.02 42.45
CA SER A 302 20.37 -67.14 43.48
C SER A 302 19.31 -66.43 44.34
N THR A 303 19.75 -65.66 45.33
CA THR A 303 18.87 -64.85 46.21
C THR A 303 18.18 -63.67 45.49
N GLY A 304 18.83 -63.13 44.46
CA GLY A 304 18.31 -62.06 43.60
C GLY A 304 18.82 -60.67 43.95
N VAL A 305 18.99 -59.81 42.94
CA VAL A 305 19.37 -58.38 43.08
C VAL A 305 18.23 -57.49 42.61
N ASN A 306 17.85 -56.52 43.45
CA ASN A 306 16.78 -55.56 43.14
C ASN A 306 17.34 -54.27 42.53
N LEU A 307 16.64 -53.76 41.52
CA LEU A 307 16.89 -52.46 40.88
C LEU A 307 15.56 -51.75 40.61
N THR A 308 15.46 -50.48 41.03
CA THR A 308 14.36 -49.59 40.64
C THR A 308 14.79 -48.69 39.49
N ALA A 309 13.99 -48.62 38.43
CA ALA A 309 14.22 -47.70 37.31
C ALA A 309 12.89 -47.17 36.76
N VAL A 310 12.90 -45.96 36.23
CA VAL A 310 11.72 -45.35 35.57
C VAL A 310 11.83 -45.45 34.04
N THR A 311 10.71 -45.58 33.35
CA THR A 311 10.62 -45.25 31.92
C THR A 311 10.68 -43.74 31.72
N GLU A 312 11.13 -43.31 30.55
CA GLU A 312 11.09 -41.91 30.13
C GLU A 312 9.65 -41.32 30.25
N PRO A 313 9.49 -40.07 30.77
CA PRO A 313 8.23 -39.35 30.71
C PRO A 313 7.85 -38.94 29.28
N ARG A 314 6.55 -38.91 28.98
CA ARG A 314 6.05 -38.25 27.75
C ARG A 314 6.37 -36.77 27.74
N ASN A 315 6.56 -36.23 26.54
CA ASN A 315 6.72 -34.79 26.35
C ASN A 315 5.45 -34.00 26.75
N PRO A 316 5.57 -32.73 27.20
CA PRO A 316 4.42 -31.93 27.61
C PRO A 316 3.51 -31.52 26.45
N ASP A 317 2.22 -31.83 26.58
CA ASP A 317 1.19 -31.40 25.62
C ASP A 317 0.98 -29.89 25.62
N SER A 318 0.55 -29.36 24.46
CA SER A 318 0.15 -27.96 24.28
C SER A 318 1.21 -26.91 24.67
N PHE A 319 2.51 -27.22 24.50
CA PHE A 319 3.59 -26.25 24.71
C PHE A 319 3.48 -25.07 23.72
N ALA A 320 3.13 -23.89 24.23
CA ALA A 320 2.76 -22.73 23.45
C ALA A 320 3.22 -21.40 24.11
N VAL A 321 3.19 -20.32 23.34
CA VAL A 321 3.43 -18.96 23.83
C VAL A 321 2.09 -18.28 24.14
N VAL A 322 1.97 -17.67 25.32
CA VAL A 322 0.73 -16.99 25.76
C VAL A 322 0.91 -15.50 26.08
N GLY A 323 2.15 -15.01 26.14
CA GLY A 323 2.44 -13.58 26.29
C GLY A 323 3.86 -13.24 25.84
N GLN A 324 4.03 -12.09 25.21
CA GLN A 324 5.32 -11.62 24.68
C GLN A 324 5.42 -10.10 24.91
N ASN A 325 6.56 -9.63 25.42
CA ASN A 325 6.87 -8.20 25.50
C ASN A 325 8.35 -7.95 25.11
N GLU A 326 8.86 -6.74 25.35
CA GLU A 326 10.19 -6.33 24.86
C GLU A 326 11.34 -7.05 25.59
N THR A 327 11.12 -7.59 26.79
CA THR A 327 12.19 -8.22 27.62
C THR A 327 11.83 -9.59 28.19
N SER A 328 10.67 -10.16 27.84
CA SER A 328 10.23 -11.46 28.34
C SER A 328 9.25 -12.18 27.42
N ILE A 329 9.23 -13.51 27.55
CA ILE A 329 8.30 -14.41 26.86
C ILE A 329 7.64 -15.31 27.92
N THR A 330 6.31 -15.39 27.90
CA THR A 330 5.51 -16.27 28.77
C THR A 330 5.06 -17.49 27.99
N LEU A 331 5.50 -18.65 28.48
CA LEU A 331 5.26 -19.97 27.93
C LEU A 331 4.20 -20.69 28.77
N GLN A 332 3.42 -21.57 28.14
CA GLN A 332 2.41 -22.40 28.78
C GLN A 332 2.48 -23.83 28.25
N TRP A 333 2.23 -24.82 29.11
CA TRP A 333 2.09 -26.23 28.72
C TRP A 333 1.12 -26.96 29.66
N ASN A 334 0.57 -28.09 29.22
CA ASN A 334 -0.23 -28.96 30.08
C ASN A 334 0.69 -29.75 31.02
N ASN A 335 0.20 -29.99 32.24
CA ASN A 335 0.91 -30.78 33.23
C ASN A 335 0.72 -32.29 32.93
N VAL A 336 1.81 -32.99 32.62
CA VAL A 336 1.83 -34.42 32.27
C VAL A 336 1.48 -35.28 33.49
N ASN A 337 2.04 -34.93 34.65
CA ASN A 337 1.74 -35.56 35.93
C ASN A 337 2.15 -34.62 37.07
N LEU A 338 1.34 -34.53 38.14
CA LEU A 338 1.62 -33.68 39.31
C LEU A 338 2.99 -33.94 39.97
N ASN A 339 3.56 -35.13 39.78
CA ASN A 339 4.86 -35.52 40.33
C ASN A 339 6.06 -35.21 39.41
N PHE A 340 5.86 -34.67 38.20
CA PHE A 340 6.94 -34.41 37.25
C PHE A 340 7.39 -32.95 37.32
N SER A 341 8.70 -32.72 37.39
CA SER A 341 9.29 -31.39 37.18
C SER A 341 9.54 -31.14 35.68
N TYR A 342 9.85 -29.91 35.34
CA TYR A 342 10.14 -29.50 33.96
C TYR A 342 11.50 -28.83 33.87
N GLU A 343 12.24 -29.09 32.80
CA GLU A 343 13.49 -28.39 32.48
C GLU A 343 13.33 -27.64 31.17
N LEU A 344 13.55 -26.33 31.20
CA LEU A 344 13.42 -25.42 30.06
C LEU A 344 14.81 -24.95 29.65
N LYS A 345 15.28 -25.36 28.47
CA LYS A 345 16.57 -24.93 27.89
C LYS A 345 16.38 -23.86 26.82
N PHE A 346 17.23 -22.83 26.85
CA PHE A 346 17.39 -21.85 25.76
C PHE A 346 18.74 -21.14 25.87
N ASN A 347 19.40 -20.82 24.76
CA ASN A 347 20.66 -20.05 24.70
C ASN A 347 21.70 -20.42 25.79
N ASN A 348 21.99 -21.72 25.94
CA ASN A 348 22.90 -22.29 26.95
C ASN A 348 22.54 -21.99 28.42
N LYS A 349 21.27 -21.67 28.70
CA LYS A 349 20.70 -21.60 30.05
C LYS A 349 19.70 -22.74 30.25
N ASP A 350 19.82 -23.40 31.39
CA ASP A 350 18.91 -24.43 31.87
C ASP A 350 18.08 -23.85 33.03
N ILE A 351 16.76 -23.93 32.95
CA ILE A 351 15.85 -23.50 34.02
C ILE A 351 15.00 -24.68 34.48
N ASN A 352 15.14 -25.05 35.75
CA ASN A 352 14.25 -26.02 36.39
C ASN A 352 12.97 -25.31 36.85
N VAL A 353 11.83 -25.74 36.32
CA VAL A 353 10.49 -25.29 36.71
C VAL A 353 9.83 -26.40 37.52
N PRO A 354 9.46 -26.17 38.80
CA PRO A 354 8.84 -27.20 39.63
C PRO A 354 7.43 -27.55 39.14
N SER A 355 6.91 -28.71 39.56
CA SER A 355 5.52 -29.11 39.30
C SER A 355 4.53 -28.10 39.86
N ALA A 356 3.52 -27.72 39.09
CA ALA A 356 2.40 -26.91 39.57
C ALA A 356 1.21 -27.82 39.98
N PRO A 357 0.39 -27.44 40.97
CA PRO A 357 -0.84 -28.17 41.31
C PRO A 357 -1.93 -28.05 40.23
N ASN A 358 -1.78 -27.10 39.31
CA ASN A 358 -2.73 -26.84 38.22
C ASN A 358 -2.52 -27.83 37.06
N LYS A 359 -3.60 -28.08 36.30
CA LYS A 359 -3.58 -28.83 35.04
C LYS A 359 -2.71 -28.16 33.95
N THR A 360 -2.43 -26.87 34.10
CA THR A 360 -1.65 -26.07 33.16
C THR A 360 -0.54 -25.32 33.90
N VAL A 361 0.67 -25.36 33.38
CA VAL A 361 1.85 -24.66 33.91
C VAL A 361 2.10 -23.43 33.04
N THR A 362 2.40 -22.30 33.67
CA THR A 362 2.77 -21.04 32.98
C THR A 362 4.08 -20.51 33.56
N TYR A 363 5.05 -20.17 32.70
CA TYR A 363 6.34 -19.63 33.11
C TYR A 363 6.77 -18.46 32.24
N THR A 364 7.10 -17.32 32.87
CA THR A 364 7.64 -16.13 32.20
C THR A 364 9.16 -16.15 32.28
N VAL A 365 9.83 -16.17 31.13
CA VAL A 365 11.29 -16.05 31.00
C VAL A 365 11.66 -14.57 30.93
N PRO A 366 12.33 -13.98 31.94
CA PRO A 366 12.68 -12.57 31.98
C PRO A 366 14.07 -12.29 31.36
N ASN A 367 14.42 -11.01 31.26
CA ASN A 367 15.76 -10.53 30.88
C ASN A 367 16.23 -11.05 29.51
N LEU A 368 15.30 -11.10 28.55
CA LEU A 368 15.54 -11.32 27.14
C LEU A 368 15.83 -10.00 26.41
N THR A 369 16.52 -10.07 25.28
CA THR A 369 16.78 -8.94 24.38
C THR A 369 15.55 -8.67 23.51
N SER A 370 15.18 -7.42 23.29
CA SER A 370 14.06 -7.04 22.40
C SER A 370 14.30 -7.43 20.95
N GLY A 371 13.23 -7.70 20.19
CA GLY A 371 13.30 -7.99 18.76
C GLY A 371 14.21 -9.17 18.40
N THR A 372 14.28 -10.18 19.26
CA THR A 372 15.23 -11.31 19.17
C THR A 372 14.46 -12.64 19.13
N LYS A 373 14.98 -13.60 18.36
CA LYS A 373 14.41 -14.93 18.18
C LYS A 373 15.06 -15.94 19.12
N TYR A 374 14.24 -16.68 19.85
CA TYR A 374 14.63 -17.67 20.84
C TYR A 374 14.03 -19.03 20.49
N VAL A 375 14.83 -20.08 20.66
CA VAL A 375 14.37 -21.47 20.60
C VAL A 375 14.39 -22.02 22.02
N PHE A 376 13.24 -22.51 22.47
CA PHE A 376 13.03 -23.11 23.77
C PHE A 376 12.82 -24.61 23.60
N THR A 377 13.58 -25.42 24.33
CA THR A 377 13.34 -26.87 24.44
C THR A 377 12.82 -27.17 25.84
N LEU A 378 11.64 -27.75 25.94
CA LEU A 378 11.01 -28.13 27.21
C LEU A 378 11.07 -29.65 27.39
N PHE A 379 11.58 -30.09 28.52
CA PHE A 379 11.69 -31.49 28.92
C PHE A 379 10.77 -31.77 30.11
N ALA A 380 10.06 -32.90 30.11
CA ALA A 380 9.43 -33.46 31.31
C ALA A 380 10.46 -34.32 32.05
N VAL A 381 10.52 -34.23 33.37
CA VAL A 381 11.56 -34.88 34.19
C VAL A 381 10.95 -35.67 35.35
N LEU A 382 11.39 -36.93 35.48
CA LEU A 382 11.05 -37.85 36.57
C LEU A 382 12.32 -38.55 37.05
N GLU A 383 12.66 -38.40 38.33
CA GLU A 383 13.80 -39.08 38.98
C GLU A 383 15.13 -38.98 38.20
N ASN A 384 15.37 -37.79 37.60
CA ASN A 384 16.49 -37.41 36.73
C ASN A 384 16.45 -37.95 35.28
N VAL A 385 15.47 -38.78 34.92
CA VAL A 385 15.19 -39.15 33.51
C VAL A 385 14.37 -38.05 32.86
N ARG A 386 14.74 -37.68 31.62
CA ARG A 386 14.17 -36.57 30.85
C ARG A 386 13.47 -37.13 29.62
N SER A 387 12.38 -36.50 29.18
CA SER A 387 11.78 -36.77 27.87
C SER A 387 12.71 -36.39 26.70
N THR A 388 12.38 -36.75 25.46
CA THR A 388 13.15 -36.34 24.27
C THR A 388 13.27 -34.82 24.09
N GLY A 389 12.32 -34.08 24.67
CA GLY A 389 12.18 -32.64 24.57
C GLY A 389 11.25 -32.20 23.44
N VAL A 390 10.47 -31.14 23.69
CA VAL A 390 9.63 -30.46 22.68
C VAL A 390 10.16 -29.05 22.41
N ASN A 391 10.31 -28.71 21.13
CA ASN A 391 10.88 -27.44 20.67
C ASN A 391 9.80 -26.42 20.32
N LEU A 392 9.94 -25.19 20.83
CA LEU A 392 9.08 -24.05 20.53
C LEU A 392 9.94 -22.83 20.17
N THR A 393 9.69 -22.24 19.01
CA THR A 393 10.36 -20.99 18.59
C THR A 393 9.46 -19.80 18.88
N ALA A 394 10.00 -18.80 19.58
CA ALA A 394 9.29 -17.59 19.96
C ALA A 394 10.19 -16.35 19.77
N VAL A 395 9.59 -15.16 19.73
CA VAL A 395 10.32 -13.90 19.58
C VAL A 395 9.91 -12.90 20.65
N THR A 396 10.82 -12.02 21.05
CA THR A 396 10.47 -10.84 21.87
C THR A 396 9.88 -9.74 20.98
N VAL A 397 9.10 -8.85 21.59
CA VAL A 397 8.60 -7.63 20.93
C VAL A 397 9.81 -6.73 20.61
N PRO A 398 9.86 -6.08 19.43
CA PRO A 398 10.92 -5.11 19.13
C PRO A 398 10.73 -3.82 19.93
N SER A 399 11.83 -3.17 20.29
CA SER A 399 11.80 -1.82 20.87
C SER A 399 11.33 -0.77 19.85
N ASN A 400 10.85 0.36 20.37
CA ASN A 400 10.46 1.50 19.53
C ASN A 400 11.66 2.11 18.78
N ALA A 401 11.41 2.61 17.56
CA ALA A 401 12.44 3.24 16.74
C ALA A 401 12.80 4.66 17.22
N ASP A 402 14.10 4.90 17.45
CA ASP A 402 14.63 6.18 17.94
C ASP A 402 14.41 7.34 16.95
N GLY A 403 14.32 8.55 17.52
CA GLY A 403 14.41 9.79 16.74
C GLY A 403 13.25 10.05 15.79
N PHE A 404 12.11 9.37 15.95
CA PHE A 404 10.91 9.58 15.15
C PHE A 404 10.41 11.03 15.26
N LYS A 405 10.37 11.75 14.13
CA LYS A 405 9.99 13.18 14.05
C LYS A 405 9.57 13.58 12.65
N ALA A 406 8.88 14.72 12.51
CA ALA A 406 8.69 15.38 11.23
C ALA A 406 9.90 16.27 10.87
N VAL A 407 10.28 16.30 9.59
CA VAL A 407 11.41 17.10 9.08
C VAL A 407 11.11 17.85 7.78
N GLY A 408 10.03 17.51 7.07
CA GLY A 408 9.52 18.26 5.93
C GLY A 408 8.01 18.40 6.03
N GLN A 409 7.50 19.59 5.75
CA GLN A 409 6.06 19.89 5.79
C GLN A 409 5.73 20.75 4.57
N ASN A 410 4.83 20.24 3.71
CA ASN A 410 4.29 20.92 2.53
C ASN A 410 2.75 20.97 2.65
N GLU A 411 2.07 21.58 1.68
CA GLU A 411 0.61 21.75 1.74
C GLU A 411 -0.15 20.41 1.70
N THR A 412 0.37 19.42 0.97
CA THR A 412 -0.29 18.11 0.77
C THR A 412 0.53 16.91 1.26
N SER A 413 1.63 17.16 1.97
CA SER A 413 2.49 16.09 2.47
C SER A 413 3.33 16.44 3.69
N ILE A 414 3.62 15.45 4.52
CA ILE A 414 4.54 15.54 5.67
C ILE A 414 5.61 14.45 5.52
N THR A 415 6.88 14.84 5.55
CA THR A 415 8.03 13.94 5.56
C THR A 415 8.47 13.69 6.99
N LEU A 416 8.39 12.43 7.39
CA LEU A 416 8.82 11.91 8.68
C LEU A 416 10.20 11.26 8.53
N GLN A 417 10.95 11.23 9.63
CA GLN A 417 12.27 10.62 9.76
C GLN A 417 12.31 9.78 11.04
N TRP A 418 13.00 8.63 11.01
CA TRP A 418 13.39 7.86 12.20
C TRP A 418 14.72 7.15 11.97
N LYS A 419 15.36 6.70 13.06
CA LYS A 419 16.55 5.85 13.00
C LYS A 419 16.16 4.42 12.63
N ASN A 420 16.93 3.81 11.74
CA ASN A 420 16.81 2.40 11.40
C ASN A 420 17.56 1.55 12.44
N LEU A 421 16.99 0.42 12.84
CA LEU A 421 17.60 -0.51 13.78
C LEU A 421 18.55 -1.50 13.07
N ASN A 422 18.03 -2.28 12.12
CA ASN A 422 18.77 -3.10 11.14
C ASN A 422 17.82 -3.66 10.07
N SER A 423 18.37 -4.40 9.10
CA SER A 423 17.66 -5.04 7.97
C SER A 423 16.57 -6.04 8.33
N ASN A 424 16.55 -6.57 9.56
CA ASN A 424 15.63 -7.65 9.96
C ASN A 424 14.33 -7.09 10.57
N PHE A 425 14.25 -5.76 10.74
CA PHE A 425 13.05 -5.07 11.18
C PHE A 425 12.27 -4.50 9.99
N SER A 426 10.98 -4.28 10.20
CA SER A 426 10.14 -3.43 9.37
C SER A 426 9.40 -2.44 10.25
N TYR A 427 8.76 -1.44 9.66
CA TYR A 427 8.05 -0.40 10.40
C TYR A 427 6.65 -0.24 9.85
N VAL A 428 5.66 -0.08 10.73
CA VAL A 428 4.28 0.25 10.34
C VAL A 428 3.99 1.66 10.81
N LEU A 429 3.82 2.57 9.85
CA LEU A 429 3.40 3.94 10.10
C LEU A 429 1.88 4.03 9.97
N ARG A 430 1.20 4.46 11.02
CA ARG A 430 -0.25 4.68 11.07
C ARG A 430 -0.58 6.17 11.13
N PHE A 431 -1.50 6.63 10.30
CA PHE A 431 -2.08 7.97 10.38
C PHE A 431 -3.50 8.01 9.81
N GLY A 432 -4.45 8.54 10.57
CA GLY A 432 -5.88 8.38 10.29
C GLY A 432 -6.24 6.90 10.07
N ASN A 433 -6.87 6.62 8.93
CA ASN A 433 -7.27 5.26 8.54
C ASN A 433 -6.22 4.53 7.68
N LYS A 434 -5.02 5.10 7.46
CA LYS A 434 -3.94 4.50 6.67
C LYS A 434 -2.93 3.79 7.60
N ASN A 435 -2.60 2.55 7.27
CA ASN A 435 -1.44 1.82 7.79
C ASN A 435 -0.47 1.60 6.61
N ILE A 436 0.78 2.03 6.74
CA ILE A 436 1.81 1.89 5.71
C ILE A 436 2.96 1.05 6.26
N SER A 437 3.27 -0.07 5.61
CA SER A 437 4.48 -0.83 5.88
C SER A 437 5.68 -0.20 5.16
N VAL A 438 6.77 0.00 5.88
CA VAL A 438 8.07 0.48 5.38
C VAL A 438 9.13 -0.56 5.78
N ASN A 439 9.75 -1.20 4.80
CA ASN A 439 10.81 -2.18 5.06
C ASN A 439 12.10 -1.44 5.48
N ALA A 440 12.93 -2.05 6.32
CA ALA A 440 14.28 -1.55 6.55
C ALA A 440 15.12 -1.58 5.27
N THR A 441 16.06 -0.66 5.17
CA THR A 441 17.10 -0.63 4.12
C THR A 441 18.48 -0.70 4.78
N GLN A 442 19.56 -0.53 4.01
CA GLN A 442 20.92 -0.40 4.56
C GLN A 442 21.22 0.98 5.16
N ASN A 443 20.29 1.95 5.08
CA ASN A 443 20.52 3.30 5.60
C ASN A 443 20.23 3.36 7.13
N ASP A 444 21.10 4.00 7.91
CA ASP A 444 20.90 4.27 9.35
C ASP A 444 19.67 5.13 9.66
N ILE A 445 19.17 5.85 8.65
CA ILE A 445 18.06 6.79 8.75
C ILE A 445 17.06 6.45 7.65
N LEU A 446 15.80 6.24 8.05
CA LEU A 446 14.67 6.10 7.14
C LEU A 446 13.87 7.38 7.11
N THR A 447 13.30 7.68 5.94
CA THR A 447 12.36 8.78 5.74
C THR A 447 11.13 8.28 4.98
N TYR A 448 9.97 8.87 5.28
CA TYR A 448 8.73 8.58 4.57
C TYR A 448 7.89 9.84 4.41
N THR A 449 7.47 10.13 3.18
CA THR A 449 6.62 11.27 2.85
C THR A 449 5.16 10.83 2.75
N ALA A 450 4.42 11.02 3.83
CA ALA A 450 2.97 10.85 3.85
C ALA A 450 2.34 11.91 2.93
N SER A 451 1.71 11.48 1.84
CA SER A 451 1.20 12.34 0.76
C SER A 451 -0.31 12.21 0.56
N ASN A 452 -0.88 13.14 -0.21
CA ASN A 452 -2.34 13.34 -0.34
C ASN A 452 -2.99 13.60 1.02
N LEU A 453 -2.38 14.50 1.80
CA LEU A 453 -2.95 15.10 3.01
C LEU A 453 -3.72 16.39 2.62
N THR A 454 -4.74 16.73 3.40
CA THR A 454 -5.45 18.03 3.33
C THR A 454 -4.63 19.12 4.02
N SER A 455 -4.48 20.28 3.39
CA SER A 455 -3.69 21.41 3.89
C SER A 455 -4.31 22.09 5.13
N GLY A 456 -3.47 22.69 5.97
CA GLY A 456 -3.89 23.36 7.19
C GLY A 456 -4.44 22.45 8.30
N ILE A 457 -4.17 21.14 8.27
CA ILE A 457 -4.61 20.18 9.30
C ILE A 457 -3.41 19.66 10.12
N ASN A 458 -3.63 19.43 11.41
CA ASN A 458 -2.69 18.76 12.31
C ASN A 458 -2.94 17.25 12.30
N TYR A 459 -1.94 16.45 11.94
CA TYR A 459 -2.02 14.99 11.84
C TYR A 459 -1.23 14.33 12.98
N SER A 460 -1.82 13.30 13.58
CA SER A 460 -1.13 12.36 14.47
C SER A 460 -0.61 11.19 13.65
N PHE A 461 0.67 10.88 13.82
CA PHE A 461 1.37 9.78 13.19
C PHE A 461 1.90 8.85 14.28
N THR A 462 1.58 7.56 14.22
CA THR A 462 2.12 6.54 15.14
C THR A 462 3.02 5.57 14.38
N LEU A 463 4.29 5.49 14.76
CA LEU A 463 5.27 4.57 14.19
C LEU A 463 5.44 3.35 15.11
N PHE A 464 5.20 2.16 14.58
CA PHE A 464 5.44 0.88 15.24
C PHE A 464 6.65 0.19 14.61
N THR A 465 7.61 -0.26 15.42
CA THR A 465 8.63 -1.21 14.97
C THR A 465 7.99 -2.60 14.87
N VAL A 466 8.37 -3.40 13.87
CA VAL A 466 7.80 -4.72 13.62
C VAL A 466 8.92 -5.74 13.38
N PHE A 467 8.86 -6.86 14.10
CA PHE A 467 9.79 -7.98 13.97
C PHE A 467 9.01 -9.28 13.80
N GLU A 468 9.28 -10.00 12.71
CA GLU A 468 8.52 -11.18 12.24
C GLU A 468 7.01 -10.88 12.11
N LYS A 469 6.25 -10.92 13.21
CA LYS A 469 4.82 -10.57 13.28
C LYS A 469 4.44 -9.69 14.49
N LEU A 470 5.35 -9.48 15.45
CA LEU A 470 5.09 -8.65 16.63
C LEU A 470 5.36 -7.17 16.36
N ARG A 471 4.63 -6.29 17.05
CA ARG A 471 4.75 -4.83 16.94
C ARG A 471 5.11 -4.22 18.29
N SER A 472 5.95 -3.19 18.29
CA SER A 472 6.26 -2.39 19.48
C SER A 472 5.04 -1.64 20.01
N THR A 473 5.16 -0.98 21.16
CA THR A 473 4.10 -0.15 21.76
C THR A 473 3.71 1.05 20.89
N GLY A 474 4.66 1.61 20.13
CA GLY A 474 4.46 2.66 19.14
C GLY A 474 4.77 4.07 19.64
N VAL A 475 5.42 4.88 18.80
CA VAL A 475 5.78 6.29 19.10
C VAL A 475 4.86 7.23 18.34
N ASN A 476 4.28 8.23 19.01
CA ASN A 476 3.37 9.21 18.40
C ASN A 476 4.07 10.56 18.16
N VAL A 477 3.89 11.13 16.97
CA VAL A 477 4.34 12.47 16.58
C VAL A 477 3.16 13.22 15.96
N PHE A 478 2.97 14.47 16.38
CA PHE A 478 2.02 15.40 15.76
C PHE A 478 2.74 16.33 14.78
N ALA A 479 2.17 16.52 13.59
CA ALA A 479 2.74 17.42 12.60
C ALA A 479 1.65 18.04 11.70
N VAL A 480 1.83 19.31 11.38
CA VAL A 480 0.86 20.15 10.65
C VAL A 480 1.23 20.24 9.17
N THR A 481 0.30 20.02 8.25
CA THR A 481 0.50 20.35 6.82
C THR A 481 0.55 21.86 6.64
N VAL A 482 1.40 22.36 5.74
CA VAL A 482 1.44 23.80 5.42
C VAL A 482 0.03 24.30 5.07
N PRO A 483 -0.43 25.43 5.61
CA PRO A 483 -1.70 26.01 5.22
C PRO A 483 -1.65 26.50 3.77
N ARG A 484 -2.75 26.34 3.02
CA ARG A 484 -2.85 26.96 1.68
C ARG A 484 -2.71 28.48 1.77
N ASN A 485 -2.24 29.07 0.69
CA ASN A 485 -2.23 30.51 0.49
C ASN A 485 -3.63 31.15 0.61
N ALA A 486 -3.67 32.47 0.86
CA ALA A 486 -4.92 33.22 1.00
C ALA A 486 -5.51 33.60 -0.36
N ASP A 487 -6.71 33.10 -0.63
CA ASP A 487 -7.45 33.40 -1.84
C ASP A 487 -7.97 34.85 -1.86
N GLY A 488 -8.19 35.37 -3.07
CA GLY A 488 -8.79 36.68 -3.28
C GLY A 488 -7.92 37.90 -2.89
N PHE A 489 -6.64 37.73 -2.55
CA PHE A 489 -5.74 38.80 -2.11
C PHE A 489 -5.61 39.93 -3.15
N ARG A 490 -6.10 41.12 -2.80
CA ARG A 490 -6.23 42.29 -3.70
C ARG A 490 -6.20 43.61 -2.93
N ALA A 491 -5.90 44.71 -3.62
CA ALA A 491 -6.19 46.05 -3.13
C ALA A 491 -7.67 46.39 -3.37
N VAL A 492 -8.32 47.04 -2.40
CA VAL A 492 -9.73 47.50 -2.50
C VAL A 492 -9.92 48.97 -2.16
N GLY A 493 -8.91 49.62 -1.59
CA GLY A 493 -8.87 51.07 -1.43
C GLY A 493 -7.44 51.56 -1.61
N GLN A 494 -7.24 52.55 -2.48
CA GLN A 494 -5.94 53.14 -2.76
C GLN A 494 -6.12 54.66 -2.72
N ASN A 495 -5.37 55.34 -1.87
CA ASN A 495 -5.36 56.80 -1.79
C ASN A 495 -3.91 57.32 -1.76
N GLU A 496 -3.70 58.61 -1.55
CA GLU A 496 -2.37 59.24 -1.65
C GLU A 496 -1.35 58.71 -0.61
N THR A 497 -1.81 58.18 0.54
CA THR A 497 -0.92 57.80 1.66
C THR A 497 -1.15 56.40 2.23
N SER A 498 -2.06 55.60 1.64
CA SER A 498 -2.40 54.27 2.14
C SER A 498 -2.96 53.33 1.08
N ILE A 499 -2.77 52.03 1.32
CA ILE A 499 -3.35 50.95 0.52
C ILE A 499 -4.10 50.01 1.48
N THR A 500 -5.38 49.82 1.23
CA THR A 500 -6.25 48.86 1.93
C THR A 500 -6.30 47.57 1.14
N LEU A 501 -5.75 46.52 1.74
CA LEU A 501 -5.69 45.17 1.21
C LEU A 501 -6.83 44.33 1.78
N GLN A 502 -7.37 43.42 0.95
CA GLN A 502 -8.42 42.48 1.33
C GLN A 502 -8.04 41.07 0.88
N TRP A 503 -8.35 40.05 1.69
CA TRP A 503 -8.22 38.64 1.34
C TRP A 503 -9.32 37.80 2.01
N GLU A 504 -9.47 36.56 1.56
CA GLU A 504 -10.44 35.62 2.10
C GLU A 504 -9.85 34.81 3.26
N ARG A 505 -10.71 34.41 4.22
CA ARG A 505 -10.27 33.61 5.37
C ARG A 505 -10.00 32.17 4.91
N VAL A 506 -8.82 31.66 5.25
CA VAL A 506 -8.38 30.31 4.90
C VAL A 506 -8.77 29.39 6.05
N ASN A 507 -9.95 28.80 5.95
CA ASN A 507 -10.48 27.87 6.95
C ASN A 507 -10.47 28.53 8.36
N ASP A 508 -10.29 27.76 9.43
CA ASP A 508 -10.24 28.28 10.81
C ASP A 508 -8.93 29.00 11.18
N ILE A 509 -7.98 29.15 10.25
CA ILE A 509 -6.63 29.70 10.53
C ILE A 509 -6.73 31.11 11.15
N PRO A 510 -6.16 31.35 12.34
CA PRO A 510 -6.34 32.60 13.07
C PRO A 510 -5.36 33.72 12.68
N ASN A 511 -4.23 33.36 12.04
CA ASN A 511 -3.05 34.22 11.92
C ASN A 511 -2.57 34.35 10.46
N TYR A 512 -2.22 35.58 10.10
CA TYR A 512 -1.64 35.97 8.82
C TYR A 512 -0.38 36.81 9.07
N THR A 513 0.59 36.75 8.17
CA THR A 513 1.73 37.66 8.16
C THR A 513 1.77 38.40 6.84
N LEU A 514 1.62 39.72 6.87
CA LEU A 514 1.76 40.61 5.72
C LEU A 514 3.17 41.19 5.70
N ARG A 515 3.90 41.00 4.61
CA ARG A 515 5.24 41.52 4.37
C ARG A 515 5.22 42.64 3.35
N PHE A 516 5.83 43.78 3.67
CA PHE A 516 6.16 44.85 2.73
C PHE A 516 7.42 45.57 3.22
N ASN A 517 8.21 46.19 2.34
CA ASN A 517 9.44 46.93 2.70
C ASN A 517 10.42 46.19 3.64
N LYS A 518 10.45 44.84 3.57
CA LYS A 518 11.19 43.92 4.47
C LYS A 518 10.68 43.84 5.93
N GLN A 519 9.59 44.51 6.26
CA GLN A 519 8.91 44.42 7.56
C GLN A 519 7.79 43.37 7.51
N ASP A 520 7.66 42.57 8.57
CA ASP A 520 6.57 41.61 8.76
C ASP A 520 5.55 42.17 9.77
N ILE A 521 4.28 42.27 9.37
CA ILE A 521 3.14 42.59 10.24
C ILE A 521 2.34 41.32 10.46
N ASN A 522 2.22 40.89 11.73
CA ASN A 522 1.34 39.79 12.10
C ASN A 522 -0.09 40.31 12.35
N ILE A 523 -1.07 39.63 11.77
CA ILE A 523 -2.47 40.03 11.75
C ILE A 523 -3.32 38.86 12.28
N SER A 524 -3.92 39.06 13.45
CA SER A 524 -4.90 38.15 14.04
C SER A 524 -6.32 38.57 13.67
N THR A 525 -7.21 37.60 13.46
CA THR A 525 -8.53 37.85 12.86
C THR A 525 -9.62 38.25 13.87
N GLY A 526 -10.36 39.34 13.61
CA GLY A 526 -11.55 39.73 14.38
C GLY A 526 -12.90 39.47 13.70
N SER A 527 -13.04 39.83 12.42
CA SER A 527 -14.30 39.72 11.65
C SER A 527 -14.03 39.60 10.14
N GLN A 528 -15.06 39.28 9.35
CA GLN A 528 -14.99 39.19 7.88
C GLN A 528 -15.65 40.40 7.19
N PRO A 529 -15.21 40.76 5.97
CA PRO A 529 -14.01 40.26 5.27
C PRO A 529 -12.72 40.79 5.92
N LEU A 530 -11.62 40.06 5.79
CA LEU A 530 -10.35 40.48 6.38
C LEU A 530 -9.72 41.59 5.53
N THR A 531 -9.72 42.80 6.09
CA THR A 531 -9.09 43.99 5.50
C THR A 531 -7.99 44.54 6.40
N HIS A 532 -6.88 44.96 5.80
CA HIS A 532 -5.81 45.67 6.51
C HIS A 532 -5.33 46.87 5.69
N THR A 533 -5.27 48.04 6.32
CA THR A 533 -4.83 49.29 5.70
C THR A 533 -3.40 49.59 6.10
N VAL A 534 -2.48 49.53 5.12
CA VAL A 534 -1.10 49.97 5.29
C VAL A 534 -1.05 51.48 5.10
N LEU A 535 -0.64 52.19 6.16
CA LEU A 535 -0.59 53.66 6.24
C LEU A 535 0.82 54.20 5.97
N ASN A 536 0.94 55.53 5.86
CA ASN A 536 2.20 56.28 5.74
C ASN A 536 3.03 55.91 4.50
N LEU A 537 2.35 55.63 3.39
CA LEU A 537 2.95 55.41 2.07
C LEU A 537 3.14 56.75 1.32
N GLU A 538 4.04 56.78 0.33
CA GLU A 538 4.25 57.94 -0.55
C GLU A 538 3.26 57.93 -1.72
N SER A 539 2.82 59.11 -2.20
CA SER A 539 1.85 59.23 -3.30
C SER A 539 2.46 58.99 -4.68
N GLY A 540 1.75 58.28 -5.55
CA GLY A 540 2.25 57.90 -6.88
C GLY A 540 3.46 56.95 -6.83
N THR A 541 3.48 56.04 -5.86
CA THR A 541 4.56 55.06 -5.62
C THR A 541 4.01 53.63 -5.66
N LYS A 542 4.84 52.70 -6.15
CA LYS A 542 4.53 51.28 -6.35
C LYS A 542 5.11 50.45 -5.21
N TYR A 543 4.29 49.59 -4.61
CA TYR A 543 4.62 48.77 -3.44
C TYR A 543 4.30 47.30 -3.70
N ASP A 544 5.25 46.43 -3.33
CA ASP A 544 5.10 44.98 -3.39
C ASP A 544 4.78 44.42 -2.00
N PHE A 545 3.67 43.70 -1.92
CA PHE A 545 3.15 43.05 -0.72
C PHE A 545 3.21 41.53 -0.88
N ALA A 546 3.62 40.81 0.16
CA ALA A 546 3.57 39.36 0.22
C ALA A 546 2.77 38.90 1.45
N LEU A 547 1.67 38.18 1.24
CA LEU A 547 0.78 37.70 2.29
C LEU A 547 0.99 36.20 2.54
N PHE A 548 1.36 35.83 3.77
CA PHE A 548 1.57 34.46 4.21
C PHE A 548 0.46 34.04 5.18
N THR A 549 0.01 32.78 5.08
CA THR A 549 -0.87 32.16 6.09
C THR A 549 -0.02 31.38 7.10
N LEU A 550 -0.37 31.42 8.38
CA LEU A 550 0.45 30.86 9.46
C LEU A 550 -0.37 29.94 10.37
N LEU A 551 0.07 28.68 10.51
CA LEU A 551 -0.56 27.70 11.40
C LEU A 551 0.50 27.00 12.26
N GLY A 552 0.51 27.33 13.56
CA GLY A 552 1.62 27.00 14.45
C GLY A 552 2.92 27.64 13.94
N ASN A 553 3.98 26.84 13.85
CA ASN A 553 5.29 27.29 13.36
C ASN A 553 5.45 27.20 11.83
N VAL A 554 4.37 26.88 11.10
CA VAL A 554 4.41 26.57 9.66
C VAL A 554 3.73 27.68 8.86
N ARG A 555 4.44 28.24 7.86
CA ARG A 555 3.95 29.28 6.95
C ARG A 555 3.75 28.76 5.52
N SER A 556 2.83 29.36 4.77
CA SER A 556 2.66 29.12 3.33
C SER A 556 3.82 29.68 2.49
N THR A 557 3.79 29.45 1.17
CA THR A 557 4.76 30.04 0.23
C THR A 557 4.62 31.55 0.08
N GLY A 558 3.44 32.08 0.37
CA GLY A 558 3.05 33.48 0.20
C GLY A 558 2.35 33.75 -1.13
N VAL A 559 1.45 34.74 -1.13
CA VAL A 559 0.87 35.36 -2.33
C VAL A 559 1.43 36.75 -2.47
N ASN A 560 2.00 37.06 -3.64
CA ASN A 560 2.50 38.40 -3.95
C ASN A 560 1.41 39.24 -4.64
N LEU A 561 1.32 40.51 -4.27
CA LEU A 561 0.47 41.52 -4.88
C LEU A 561 1.27 42.82 -4.99
N THR A 562 1.38 43.37 -6.20
CA THR A 562 1.87 44.72 -6.40
C THR A 562 0.68 45.68 -6.46
N ALA A 563 0.73 46.76 -5.68
CA ALA A 563 -0.29 47.81 -5.69
C ALA A 563 0.36 49.20 -5.62
N VAL A 564 -0.35 50.22 -6.10
CA VAL A 564 0.14 51.62 -6.11
C VAL A 564 -0.69 52.51 -5.18
N THR A 565 -0.09 53.55 -4.63
CA THR A 565 -0.85 54.67 -4.05
C THR A 565 -1.47 55.52 -5.15
N ALA A 566 -2.54 56.24 -4.82
CA ALA A 566 -3.11 57.20 -5.75
C ALA A 566 -2.10 58.34 -6.01
N PRO A 567 -2.02 58.86 -7.25
CA PRO A 567 -1.18 60.00 -7.57
C PRO A 567 -1.75 61.28 -6.96
N GLY A 568 -0.86 62.17 -6.51
CA GLY A 568 -1.26 63.49 -6.02
C GLY A 568 -1.96 64.31 -7.11
N ASN A 569 -2.94 65.13 -6.71
CA ASN A 569 -3.62 66.06 -7.62
C ASN A 569 -2.67 67.12 -8.22
N VAL A 570 -3.07 67.62 -9.40
CA VAL A 570 -2.55 68.89 -9.94
C VAL A 570 -2.85 70.03 -8.96
N LYS A 571 -1.88 70.93 -8.74
CA LYS A 571 -2.03 72.05 -7.80
C LYS A 571 -2.66 73.30 -8.42
N ASN A 572 -2.38 73.56 -9.68
CA ASN A 572 -2.83 74.74 -10.41
C ASN A 572 -3.00 74.41 -11.90
N VAL A 573 -4.04 74.96 -12.52
CA VAL A 573 -4.30 74.89 -13.96
C VAL A 573 -4.49 76.30 -14.50
N THR A 574 -3.81 76.62 -15.60
CA THR A 574 -3.85 77.94 -16.23
C THR A 574 -4.34 77.84 -17.68
N VAL A 575 -5.09 78.83 -18.13
CA VAL A 575 -5.62 78.91 -19.50
C VAL A 575 -4.70 79.82 -20.31
N LEU A 576 -3.92 79.23 -21.22
CA LEU A 576 -2.95 79.94 -22.06
C LEU A 576 -3.62 80.77 -23.15
N ASN A 577 -4.64 80.20 -23.81
CA ASN A 577 -5.31 80.83 -24.95
C ASN A 577 -6.80 80.43 -25.02
N ARG A 578 -7.61 81.29 -25.64
CA ARG A 578 -9.04 81.11 -25.89
C ARG A 578 -9.36 81.57 -27.31
N SER A 579 -9.72 80.63 -28.17
CA SER A 579 -10.28 80.85 -29.50
C SER A 579 -11.82 80.87 -29.43
N VAL A 580 -12.47 81.19 -30.54
CA VAL A 580 -13.92 81.01 -30.74
C VAL A 580 -14.32 79.52 -30.76
N ASN A 581 -13.37 78.61 -31.04
CA ASN A 581 -13.62 77.17 -31.19
C ASN A 581 -12.62 76.26 -30.46
N SER A 582 -11.68 76.82 -29.69
CA SER A 582 -10.71 76.05 -28.91
C SER A 582 -10.25 76.76 -27.64
N ILE A 583 -9.75 75.98 -26.67
CA ILE A 583 -9.14 76.47 -25.43
C ILE A 583 -7.82 75.74 -25.22
N THR A 584 -6.75 76.48 -24.95
CA THR A 584 -5.43 75.91 -24.64
C THR A 584 -5.18 75.99 -23.14
N LEU A 585 -4.91 74.85 -22.52
CA LEU A 585 -4.69 74.67 -21.08
C LEU A 585 -3.23 74.27 -20.81
N THR A 586 -2.70 74.64 -19.65
CA THR A 586 -1.46 74.06 -19.08
C THR A 586 -1.50 73.99 -17.56
N TRP A 587 -0.71 73.11 -16.96
CA TRP A 587 -0.69 72.89 -15.51
C TRP A 587 0.69 72.49 -14.97
N ASP A 588 0.83 72.55 -13.64
CA ASP A 588 2.03 72.10 -12.96
C ASP A 588 2.25 70.58 -13.14
N LYS A 589 3.42 70.18 -13.63
CA LYS A 589 3.78 68.76 -13.77
C LYS A 589 3.93 68.11 -12.39
N VAL A 590 3.10 67.11 -12.10
CA VAL A 590 3.17 66.37 -10.84
C VAL A 590 4.36 65.39 -10.86
N LYS A 591 5.11 65.32 -9.75
CA LYS A 591 6.28 64.46 -9.60
C LYS A 591 5.90 63.00 -9.86
N ASN A 592 6.74 62.28 -10.60
CA ASN A 592 6.54 60.89 -11.06
C ASN A 592 5.36 60.66 -12.03
N ILE A 593 4.56 61.68 -12.40
CA ILE A 593 3.38 61.51 -13.27
C ILE A 593 3.66 61.91 -14.72
N SER A 594 3.51 60.93 -15.62
CA SER A 594 3.63 61.08 -17.08
C SER A 594 2.29 61.17 -17.81
N THR A 595 1.21 60.68 -17.20
CA THR A 595 -0.11 60.51 -17.82
C THR A 595 -1.16 61.35 -17.10
N TYR A 596 -1.91 62.13 -17.88
CA TYR A 596 -2.96 63.02 -17.41
C TYR A 596 -4.22 62.73 -18.20
N THR A 597 -5.38 62.72 -17.54
CA THR A 597 -6.68 62.59 -18.19
C THR A 597 -7.46 63.87 -18.01
N LEU A 598 -7.77 64.55 -19.12
CA LEU A 598 -8.68 65.69 -19.13
C LEU A 598 -10.09 65.20 -19.42
N GLN A 599 -11.03 65.51 -18.54
CA GLN A 599 -12.46 65.40 -18.78
C GLN A 599 -13.05 66.80 -18.87
N TYR A 600 -14.00 67.04 -19.76
CA TYR A 600 -14.70 68.31 -19.83
C TYR A 600 -16.15 68.14 -20.27
N ASP A 601 -17.03 69.01 -19.77
CA ASP A 601 -18.46 69.00 -20.05
C ASP A 601 -19.03 70.42 -20.16
N ASN A 602 -20.24 70.51 -20.71
CA ASN A 602 -21.00 71.73 -20.88
C ASN A 602 -22.34 71.53 -20.17
N TYR A 603 -22.84 72.55 -19.48
CA TYR A 603 -24.14 72.53 -18.78
C TYR A 603 -25.31 72.01 -19.63
N ALA A 604 -25.23 72.06 -20.97
CA ALA A 604 -26.24 71.54 -21.89
C ALA A 604 -26.08 70.05 -22.30
N GLN A 605 -24.96 69.37 -21.99
CA GLN A 605 -24.69 67.98 -22.37
C GLN A 605 -23.90 67.22 -21.29
N SER A 606 -24.55 66.24 -20.65
CA SER A 606 -24.03 65.42 -19.55
C SER A 606 -23.07 64.29 -19.95
N THR A 607 -22.40 64.41 -21.10
CA THR A 607 -21.46 63.41 -21.63
C THR A 607 -20.07 64.02 -21.78
N SER A 608 -19.16 63.70 -20.86
CA SER A 608 -17.82 64.28 -20.83
C SER A 608 -16.84 63.60 -21.81
N PRO A 609 -16.49 64.20 -22.96
CA PRO A 609 -15.30 63.81 -23.71
C PRO A 609 -14.07 63.72 -22.79
N THR A 610 -13.31 62.64 -22.97
CA THR A 610 -12.19 62.27 -22.10
C THR A 610 -10.94 62.05 -22.95
N THR A 611 -9.88 62.82 -22.70
CA THR A 611 -8.62 62.76 -23.46
C THR A 611 -7.47 62.37 -22.55
N SER A 612 -6.84 61.23 -22.83
CA SER A 612 -5.60 60.78 -22.17
C SER A 612 -4.37 61.40 -22.87
N LEU A 613 -3.51 62.05 -22.09
CA LEU A 613 -2.34 62.78 -22.56
C LEU A 613 -1.06 62.14 -22.02
N GLN A 614 -0.08 61.93 -22.91
CA GLN A 614 1.29 61.55 -22.56
C GLN A 614 2.27 62.60 -23.10
N GLY A 615 3.28 62.95 -22.31
CA GLY A 615 4.45 63.73 -22.77
C GLY A 615 4.51 65.20 -22.33
N GLY A 616 3.41 65.83 -21.90
CA GLY A 616 3.44 67.22 -21.42
C GLY A 616 2.12 67.68 -20.77
N PRO A 617 2.13 68.80 -20.03
CA PRO A 617 0.94 69.34 -19.38
C PRO A 617 0.13 70.31 -20.27
N VAL A 618 0.58 70.61 -21.49
CA VAL A 618 -0.13 71.51 -22.41
C VAL A 618 -1.10 70.71 -23.28
N VAL A 619 -2.34 71.18 -23.40
CA VAL A 619 -3.35 70.60 -24.30
C VAL A 619 -4.20 71.69 -24.93
N GLU A 620 -4.50 71.55 -26.23
CA GLU A 620 -5.56 72.31 -26.88
C GLU A 620 -6.80 71.43 -27.03
N VAL A 621 -7.93 71.94 -26.53
CA VAL A 621 -9.25 71.32 -26.72
C VAL A 621 -9.96 72.10 -27.81
N SER A 622 -10.18 71.47 -28.96
CA SER A 622 -10.78 72.06 -30.16
C SER A 622 -12.22 71.59 -30.39
N SER A 623 -12.88 72.14 -31.41
CA SER A 623 -14.30 71.87 -31.75
C SER A 623 -15.30 72.30 -30.66
N LEU A 624 -14.91 73.26 -29.82
CA LEU A 624 -15.77 73.87 -28.82
C LEU A 624 -16.72 74.90 -29.46
N LYS A 625 -17.85 75.19 -28.81
CA LYS A 625 -18.80 76.23 -29.26
C LYS A 625 -18.32 77.61 -28.77
N ALA A 626 -18.47 78.64 -29.61
CA ALA A 626 -18.20 80.03 -29.24
C ALA A 626 -19.08 80.54 -28.09
N GLY A 627 -18.57 81.53 -27.33
CA GLY A 627 -19.30 82.21 -26.25
C GLY A 627 -19.83 81.30 -25.13
N THR A 628 -19.26 80.11 -24.95
CA THR A 628 -19.83 79.02 -24.13
C THR A 628 -18.88 78.66 -22.98
N GLU A 629 -19.42 78.44 -21.77
CA GLU A 629 -18.66 77.93 -20.63
C GLU A 629 -18.53 76.40 -20.68
N TYR A 630 -17.33 75.92 -20.38
CA TYR A 630 -17.03 74.51 -20.18
C TYR A 630 -16.41 74.29 -18.80
N ASN A 631 -16.85 73.23 -18.14
CA ASN A 631 -16.24 72.70 -16.92
C ASN A 631 -15.13 71.72 -17.31
N PHE A 632 -14.00 71.76 -16.61
CA PHE A 632 -12.83 70.93 -16.86
C PHE A 632 -12.39 70.24 -15.57
N THR A 633 -12.07 68.95 -15.65
CA THR A 633 -11.45 68.17 -14.59
C THR A 633 -10.14 67.56 -15.09
N VAL A 634 -9.02 67.92 -14.46
CA VAL A 634 -7.69 67.33 -14.74
C VAL A 634 -7.39 66.25 -13.69
N ILE A 635 -7.31 65.00 -14.14
CA ILE A 635 -7.04 63.82 -13.32
C ILE A 635 -5.60 63.36 -13.57
N THR A 636 -4.80 63.18 -12.51
CA THR A 636 -3.50 62.50 -12.64
C THR A 636 -3.71 60.98 -12.61
N VAL A 637 -2.97 60.26 -13.46
CA VAL A 637 -3.09 58.80 -13.59
C VAL A 637 -1.73 58.14 -13.41
N PHE A 638 -1.67 57.13 -12.54
CA PHE A 638 -0.46 56.34 -12.29
C PHE A 638 -0.81 54.86 -12.25
N GLU A 639 -0.23 54.07 -13.17
CA GLU A 639 -0.42 52.60 -13.26
C GLU A 639 -1.92 52.16 -13.22
N GLY A 640 -2.82 52.99 -13.76
CA GLY A 640 -4.26 52.75 -13.80
C GLY A 640 -5.07 53.30 -12.61
N VAL A 641 -4.43 53.89 -11.59
CA VAL A 641 -5.11 54.56 -10.48
C VAL A 641 -5.20 56.07 -10.74
N ASN A 642 -6.40 56.61 -10.52
CA ASN A 642 -6.73 58.01 -10.72
C ASN A 642 -6.68 58.81 -9.41
N SER A 643 -6.34 60.10 -9.48
CA SER A 643 -6.60 61.07 -8.41
C SER A 643 -8.08 61.49 -8.37
N THR A 644 -8.48 62.29 -7.37
CA THR A 644 -9.84 62.84 -7.27
C THR A 644 -10.17 63.94 -8.30
N GLY A 645 -9.14 64.49 -8.96
CA GLY A 645 -9.24 65.45 -10.05
C GLY A 645 -9.31 66.92 -9.60
N TYR A 646 -8.54 67.79 -10.26
CA TYR A 646 -8.61 69.25 -10.09
C TYR A 646 -9.69 69.83 -11.01
N ARG A 647 -10.65 70.58 -10.45
CA ARG A 647 -11.82 71.10 -11.18
C ARG A 647 -11.79 72.62 -11.34
N PHE A 648 -12.14 73.12 -12.52
CA PHE A 648 -12.29 74.56 -12.82
C PHE A 648 -13.22 74.77 -14.03
N SER A 649 -13.67 75.99 -14.30
CA SER A 649 -14.42 76.34 -15.51
C SER A 649 -13.75 77.46 -16.31
N THR A 650 -14.07 77.58 -17.60
CA THR A 650 -13.69 78.73 -18.44
C THR A 650 -14.57 78.84 -19.68
N VAL A 651 -14.73 80.07 -20.19
CA VAL A 651 -15.43 80.37 -21.44
C VAL A 651 -14.52 80.33 -22.67
N THR A 652 -15.11 80.04 -23.83
CA THR A 652 -14.54 80.35 -25.17
C THR A 652 -14.69 81.84 -25.52
N ALA A 653 -14.00 82.28 -26.58
CA ALA A 653 -14.16 83.62 -27.15
C ALA A 653 -15.49 83.76 -27.92
N ILE A 654 -15.91 84.99 -28.21
CA ILE A 654 -17.14 85.30 -28.97
C ILE A 654 -16.74 85.80 -30.36
N ASP A 655 -17.34 85.27 -31.42
CA ASP A 655 -17.26 85.88 -32.74
C ASP A 655 -18.21 87.08 -32.82
N CYS A 656 -17.66 88.28 -32.73
CA CYS A 656 -18.41 89.54 -32.84
C CYS A 656 -18.47 90.11 -34.27
N ALA A 657 -17.81 89.47 -35.24
CA ALA A 657 -17.97 89.78 -36.66
C ALA A 657 -19.14 89.00 -37.29
N GLY A 658 -19.42 87.79 -36.78
CA GLY A 658 -20.62 87.01 -37.12
C GLY A 658 -21.94 87.50 -36.49
N VAL A 659 -21.90 88.54 -35.64
CA VAL A 659 -23.11 89.12 -35.01
C VAL A 659 -23.84 90.05 -35.99
N PRO A 660 -25.16 89.91 -36.18
CA PRO A 660 -25.96 90.80 -37.02
C PRO A 660 -26.18 92.16 -36.33
N TRP A 661 -25.23 93.07 -36.50
CA TRP A 661 -25.31 94.44 -35.99
C TRP A 661 -26.20 95.33 -36.88
N HIS A 662 -27.30 95.82 -36.31
CA HIS A 662 -28.10 96.89 -36.88
C HIS A 662 -27.49 98.25 -36.53
N VAL A 663 -27.04 98.99 -37.54
CA VAL A 663 -26.44 100.32 -37.39
C VAL A 663 -27.35 101.37 -38.01
N SER A 664 -27.57 102.46 -37.28
CA SER A 664 -28.38 103.61 -37.69
C SER A 664 -27.52 104.88 -37.82
N ASN A 665 -28.13 106.06 -37.83
CA ASN A 665 -27.43 107.35 -37.78
C ASN A 665 -27.11 107.82 -36.35
N SER A 666 -27.59 107.13 -35.30
CA SER A 666 -27.35 107.51 -33.89
C SER A 666 -27.24 106.35 -32.90
N SER A 667 -27.39 105.10 -33.34
CA SER A 667 -27.32 103.91 -32.48
C SER A 667 -26.80 102.66 -33.19
N ILE A 668 -26.18 101.76 -32.41
CA ILE A 668 -25.81 100.39 -32.80
C ILE A 668 -26.60 99.43 -31.91
N GLN A 669 -27.22 98.42 -32.49
CA GLN A 669 -27.95 97.37 -31.77
C GLN A 669 -27.61 96.00 -32.36
N GLY A 670 -27.47 94.97 -31.53
CA GLY A 670 -27.18 93.61 -32.01
C GLY A 670 -27.42 92.56 -30.94
N ARG A 671 -27.90 91.39 -31.36
CA ARG A 671 -28.05 90.24 -30.45
C ARG A 671 -26.78 89.39 -30.48
N VAL A 672 -26.16 89.21 -29.32
CA VAL A 672 -24.95 88.43 -29.12
C VAL A 672 -25.31 87.16 -28.36
N ASP A 673 -25.30 86.02 -29.04
CA ASP A 673 -25.51 84.72 -28.39
C ASP A 673 -24.18 84.21 -27.79
N GLY A 674 -23.90 84.60 -26.53
CA GLY A 674 -22.73 84.15 -25.76
C GLY A 674 -22.69 84.73 -24.34
N LEU A 675 -21.86 84.14 -23.47
CA LEU A 675 -21.66 84.58 -22.08
C LEU A 675 -20.65 85.72 -21.98
N PHE A 676 -21.12 86.96 -21.87
CA PHE A 676 -20.31 88.17 -21.58
C PHE A 676 -20.94 88.96 -20.42
N MET A 677 -20.14 89.73 -19.67
CA MET A 677 -20.62 90.51 -18.52
C MET A 677 -20.80 92.01 -18.82
N LYS A 678 -20.05 92.57 -19.76
CA LYS A 678 -20.14 93.99 -20.14
C LYS A 678 -19.82 94.17 -21.62
N ALA A 679 -20.59 95.01 -22.28
CA ALA A 679 -20.35 95.46 -23.65
C ALA A 679 -20.05 96.97 -23.66
N THR A 680 -19.02 97.38 -24.39
CA THR A 680 -18.64 98.80 -24.51
C THR A 680 -18.36 99.19 -25.96
N ALA A 681 -18.87 100.33 -26.40
CA ALA A 681 -18.54 100.94 -27.69
C ALA A 681 -17.70 102.21 -27.44
N THR A 682 -16.46 102.23 -27.94
CA THR A 682 -15.49 103.31 -27.69
C THR A 682 -15.09 104.04 -28.96
N ASN A 683 -15.06 105.38 -28.92
CA ASN A 683 -14.59 106.24 -30.00
C ASN A 683 -13.80 107.42 -29.40
N GLY A 684 -12.48 107.45 -29.62
CA GLY A 684 -11.60 108.40 -28.94
C GLY A 684 -11.71 108.30 -27.42
N SER A 685 -12.11 109.39 -26.77
CA SER A 685 -12.38 109.45 -25.33
C SER A 685 -13.81 109.04 -24.93
N GLN A 686 -14.74 108.90 -25.89
CA GLN A 686 -16.14 108.54 -25.61
C GLN A 686 -16.28 107.03 -25.41
N THR A 687 -16.99 106.61 -24.36
CA THR A 687 -17.26 105.19 -24.04
C THR A 687 -18.72 105.00 -23.68
N HIS A 688 -19.48 104.35 -24.55
CA HIS A 688 -20.87 103.97 -24.32
C HIS A 688 -20.89 102.55 -23.76
N VAL A 689 -21.75 102.27 -22.77
CA VAL A 689 -21.80 100.97 -22.07
C VAL A 689 -23.21 100.40 -22.17
N SER A 690 -23.33 99.18 -22.69
CA SER A 690 -24.58 98.42 -22.63
C SER A 690 -24.53 97.47 -21.43
N VAL A 691 -25.63 97.42 -20.67
CA VAL A 691 -25.75 96.56 -19.48
C VAL A 691 -25.84 95.10 -19.92
N GLY A 692 -25.30 94.17 -19.11
CA GLY A 692 -25.16 92.76 -19.48
C GLY A 692 -26.48 92.05 -19.78
N GLY A 693 -26.59 91.49 -20.97
CA GLY A 693 -27.75 90.75 -21.49
C GLY A 693 -27.57 90.48 -22.98
N GLY A 694 -28.24 89.46 -23.53
CA GLY A 694 -28.00 88.99 -24.91
C GLY A 694 -28.30 90.01 -26.01
N ASN A 695 -29.04 91.09 -25.73
CA ASN A 695 -29.23 92.21 -26.64
C ASN A 695 -28.29 93.36 -26.21
N VAL A 696 -27.31 93.68 -27.05
CA VAL A 696 -26.39 94.81 -26.88
C VAL A 696 -26.95 96.02 -27.64
N SER A 697 -27.07 97.16 -26.97
CA SER A 697 -27.54 98.41 -27.58
C SER A 697 -26.76 99.61 -27.07
N PHE A 698 -26.30 100.46 -27.99
CA PHE A 698 -25.62 101.72 -27.71
C PHE A 698 -26.37 102.85 -28.43
N SER A 699 -26.85 103.85 -27.68
CA SER A 699 -27.51 105.05 -28.18
C SER A 699 -26.57 106.26 -28.17
N ASP A 700 -27.07 107.36 -28.75
CA ASP A 700 -26.47 108.71 -28.68
C ASP A 700 -25.07 108.78 -29.31
N LEU A 701 -24.88 108.01 -30.38
CA LEU A 701 -23.63 107.90 -31.14
C LEU A 701 -23.55 108.98 -32.23
N TYR A 702 -22.34 109.48 -32.51
CA TYR A 702 -22.13 110.51 -33.51
C TYR A 702 -22.23 109.97 -34.95
N ALA A 703 -23.07 110.61 -35.76
CA ALA A 703 -23.26 110.29 -37.18
C ALA A 703 -21.93 110.36 -37.97
N GLY A 704 -21.67 109.32 -38.76
CA GLY A 704 -20.45 109.17 -39.57
C GLY A 704 -19.19 108.72 -38.82
N ALA A 705 -19.25 108.50 -37.50
CA ALA A 705 -18.07 108.18 -36.68
C ALA A 705 -17.89 106.67 -36.40
N THR A 706 -16.67 106.23 -36.09
CA THR A 706 -16.32 104.81 -35.89
C THR A 706 -16.16 104.44 -34.42
N TYR A 707 -16.91 103.45 -33.96
CA TYR A 707 -16.87 102.92 -32.60
C TYR A 707 -16.31 101.49 -32.56
N GLN A 708 -15.32 101.25 -31.69
CA GLN A 708 -14.84 99.92 -31.36
C GLN A 708 -15.73 99.31 -30.28
N ILE A 709 -16.50 98.28 -30.65
CA ILE A 709 -17.21 97.41 -29.72
C ILE A 709 -16.18 96.45 -29.09
N SER A 710 -16.26 96.29 -27.77
CA SER A 710 -15.50 95.32 -27.00
C SER A 710 -16.43 94.60 -26.03
N LEU A 711 -16.41 93.27 -26.02
CA LEU A 711 -17.11 92.43 -25.04
C LEU A 711 -16.11 91.87 -24.04
N VAL A 712 -16.46 91.91 -22.75
CA VAL A 712 -15.60 91.39 -21.67
C VAL A 712 -16.34 90.43 -20.74
N TYR A 713 -15.62 89.38 -20.30
CA TYR A 713 -16.04 88.42 -19.28
C TYR A 713 -14.97 88.39 -18.18
N GLY A 714 -15.29 88.96 -17.03
CA GLY A 714 -14.32 89.23 -15.98
C GLY A 714 -13.27 90.25 -16.46
N SER A 715 -11.98 89.91 -16.31
CA SER A 715 -10.86 90.68 -16.86
C SER A 715 -10.51 90.33 -18.32
N TYR A 716 -11.12 89.29 -18.89
CA TYR A 716 -10.82 88.81 -20.25
C TYR A 716 -11.67 89.52 -21.31
N THR A 717 -11.03 89.96 -22.39
CA THR A 717 -11.73 90.49 -23.58
C THR A 717 -12.08 89.33 -24.52
N GLN A 718 -13.37 89.09 -24.74
CA GLN A 718 -13.83 88.00 -25.60
C GLN A 718 -13.82 88.34 -27.09
N CYS A 719 -13.93 89.62 -27.45
CA CYS A 719 -13.84 90.10 -28.82
C CYS A 719 -13.58 91.61 -28.88
N ARG A 720 -13.14 92.09 -30.04
CA ARG A 720 -13.29 93.48 -30.45
C ARG A 720 -13.73 93.56 -31.91
N HIS A 721 -14.59 94.52 -32.25
CA HIS A 721 -15.11 94.73 -33.60
C HIS A 721 -15.39 96.22 -33.83
N ASN A 722 -15.04 96.77 -34.99
CA ASN A 722 -15.22 98.20 -35.29
C ASN A 722 -16.42 98.40 -36.21
N LEU A 723 -17.36 99.27 -35.84
CA LEU A 723 -18.50 99.67 -36.67
C LEU A 723 -18.54 101.19 -36.83
N THR A 724 -19.00 101.65 -37.99
CA THR A 724 -19.11 103.08 -38.32
C THR A 724 -20.57 103.47 -38.50
N ILE A 725 -20.97 104.55 -37.84
CA ILE A 725 -22.34 105.09 -37.85
C ILE A 725 -22.63 105.74 -39.21
N LEU A 726 -23.88 105.67 -39.66
CA LEU A 726 -24.29 106.28 -40.94
C LEU A 726 -24.11 107.82 -40.91
N PRO A 727 -23.58 108.45 -41.98
CA PRO A 727 -23.35 109.89 -42.04
C PRO A 727 -24.66 110.70 -42.29
N PRO A 728 -24.67 112.01 -41.98
CA PRO A 728 -25.85 112.87 -42.08
C PRO A 728 -26.32 113.14 -43.53
N GLY A 729 -27.58 113.56 -43.68
CA GLY A 729 -28.17 113.91 -44.98
C GLY A 729 -27.93 115.36 -45.42
N LEU A 730 -28.07 115.61 -46.72
CA LEU A 730 -27.80 116.89 -47.41
C LEU A 730 -29.05 117.47 -48.10
N ARG A 731 -28.97 118.71 -48.58
CA ARG A 731 -29.96 119.38 -49.46
C ARG A 731 -29.23 120.23 -50.50
N ALA A 732 -29.70 120.22 -51.75
CA ALA A 732 -28.99 120.76 -52.91
C ALA A 732 -29.91 121.41 -53.96
N HIS A 733 -29.33 122.15 -54.92
CA HIS A 733 -30.01 122.78 -56.06
C HIS A 733 -29.07 122.97 -57.26
N CYS A 734 -29.57 123.32 -58.46
CA CYS A 734 -28.78 123.45 -59.69
C CYS A 734 -29.15 124.63 -60.61
N GLU A 735 -28.20 124.97 -61.48
CA GLU A 735 -28.30 126.00 -62.53
C GLU A 735 -27.71 125.49 -63.86
N TYR A 736 -28.16 126.03 -65.00
CA TYR A 736 -27.68 125.64 -66.33
C TYR A 736 -26.36 126.36 -66.70
N TRP A 737 -25.48 125.70 -67.46
CA TRP A 737 -24.19 126.27 -67.86
C TRP A 737 -23.80 125.85 -69.29
N ALA A 738 -22.92 126.64 -69.93
CA ALA A 738 -22.31 126.35 -71.24
C ALA A 738 -23.29 125.79 -72.31
N SER A 739 -24.33 126.57 -72.65
CA SER A 739 -25.21 126.33 -73.81
C SER A 739 -25.81 124.92 -73.94
N GLY A 740 -26.20 124.32 -72.81
CA GLY A 740 -26.92 123.04 -72.79
C GLY A 740 -26.05 121.78 -72.71
N TYR A 741 -24.74 121.92 -72.49
CA TYR A 741 -23.80 120.79 -72.34
C TYR A 741 -23.23 120.64 -70.91
N SER A 742 -23.55 121.55 -69.97
CA SER A 742 -23.04 121.54 -68.58
C SER A 742 -24.11 121.97 -67.56
N ILE A 743 -23.98 121.50 -66.31
CA ILE A 743 -24.81 121.96 -65.17
C ILE A 743 -23.94 122.30 -63.95
N ARG A 744 -24.40 123.22 -63.11
CA ARG A 744 -23.80 123.59 -61.81
C ARG A 744 -24.69 123.10 -60.67
N VAL A 745 -24.11 122.60 -59.57
CA VAL A 745 -24.83 122.08 -58.40
C VAL A 745 -24.19 122.54 -57.09
N GLU A 746 -24.98 122.91 -56.08
CA GLU A 746 -24.53 123.49 -54.80
C GLU A 746 -25.44 123.07 -53.61
N TRP A 747 -24.86 122.86 -52.41
CA TRP A 747 -25.53 122.25 -51.25
C TRP A 747 -25.14 122.82 -49.88
N ASN A 748 -25.91 122.47 -48.84
CA ASN A 748 -25.69 122.91 -47.46
C ASN A 748 -24.64 122.09 -46.69
N LYS A 749 -24.05 122.66 -45.64
CA LYS A 749 -23.15 121.97 -44.71
C LYS A 749 -23.96 121.34 -43.54
N PRO A 750 -23.88 120.02 -43.29
CA PRO A 750 -24.60 119.35 -42.20
C PRO A 750 -23.73 119.15 -40.94
N ASP A 751 -24.39 118.90 -39.81
CA ASP A 751 -23.74 118.48 -38.56
C ASP A 751 -23.47 116.97 -38.54
N GLY A 752 -22.20 116.59 -38.34
CA GLY A 752 -21.73 115.21 -38.29
C GLY A 752 -20.37 115.02 -38.96
N VAL A 753 -19.82 113.82 -38.91
CA VAL A 753 -18.57 113.49 -39.61
C VAL A 753 -18.89 113.05 -41.04
N TRP A 754 -18.32 113.75 -42.02
CA TRP A 754 -18.33 113.39 -43.42
C TRP A 754 -16.98 113.73 -44.05
N THR A 755 -16.54 112.94 -45.01
CA THR A 755 -15.22 113.05 -45.67
C THR A 755 -15.32 113.63 -47.07
N GLU A 756 -16.35 113.25 -47.83
CA GLU A 756 -16.65 113.76 -49.17
C GLU A 756 -18.16 113.87 -49.37
N VAL A 757 -18.58 114.67 -50.34
CA VAL A 757 -19.95 114.67 -50.85
C VAL A 757 -19.98 114.03 -52.23
N GLU A 758 -20.86 113.05 -52.38
CA GLU A 758 -21.08 112.32 -53.61
C GLU A 758 -22.29 112.90 -54.35
N LEU A 759 -22.09 113.33 -55.60
CA LEU A 759 -23.14 113.75 -56.51
C LEU A 759 -23.24 112.74 -57.65
N ASN A 760 -24.35 112.03 -57.72
CA ASN A 760 -24.64 111.13 -58.82
C ASN A 760 -25.69 111.78 -59.75
N VAL A 761 -25.28 112.10 -60.98
CA VAL A 761 -26.14 112.65 -62.03
C VAL A 761 -26.41 111.57 -63.07
N THR A 762 -27.64 111.07 -63.11
CA THR A 762 -28.08 110.02 -64.06
C THR A 762 -27.14 108.81 -64.16
N GLY A 763 -26.53 108.40 -63.05
CA GLY A 763 -25.65 107.23 -62.98
C GLY A 763 -24.15 107.54 -62.99
N GLN A 764 -23.71 108.76 -63.35
CA GLN A 764 -22.31 109.16 -63.17
C GLN A 764 -22.11 109.80 -61.80
N THR A 765 -21.25 109.17 -60.99
CA THR A 765 -20.82 109.67 -59.68
C THR A 765 -19.63 110.62 -59.83
N HIS A 766 -19.76 111.80 -59.23
CA HIS A 766 -18.71 112.79 -59.04
C HIS A 766 -18.61 113.10 -57.54
N SER A 767 -17.45 112.91 -56.91
CA SER A 767 -17.25 113.33 -55.52
C SER A 767 -16.45 114.64 -55.45
N THR A 768 -16.66 115.40 -54.37
CA THR A 768 -15.87 116.60 -54.07
C THR A 768 -15.95 116.95 -52.58
N THR A 769 -14.98 117.74 -52.12
CA THR A 769 -14.92 118.34 -50.78
C THR A 769 -15.28 119.84 -50.77
N ALA A 770 -15.45 120.46 -51.94
CA ALA A 770 -15.92 121.84 -52.09
C ALA A 770 -17.46 121.90 -52.06
N GLY A 771 -18.05 123.05 -51.66
CA GLY A 771 -19.51 123.19 -51.49
C GLY A 771 -20.35 123.25 -52.77
N PHE A 772 -19.72 123.24 -53.94
CA PHE A 772 -20.38 123.19 -55.25
C PHE A 772 -19.53 122.44 -56.27
N ILE A 773 -20.15 122.01 -57.37
CA ILE A 773 -19.49 121.38 -58.52
C ILE A 773 -20.09 121.87 -59.84
N VAL A 774 -19.30 121.89 -60.91
CA VAL A 774 -19.76 122.11 -62.30
C VAL A 774 -19.39 120.88 -63.11
N ILE A 775 -20.37 120.25 -63.75
CA ILE A 775 -20.20 118.99 -64.48
C ILE A 775 -20.48 119.25 -65.97
N PRO A 776 -19.52 118.99 -66.88
CA PRO A 776 -19.70 119.09 -68.32
C PRO A 776 -20.00 117.73 -68.97
N GLY A 777 -20.45 117.75 -70.23
CA GLY A 777 -20.62 116.56 -71.07
C GLY A 777 -22.05 116.02 -71.16
N PHE A 778 -23.05 116.79 -70.69
CA PHE A 778 -24.44 116.36 -70.76
C PHE A 778 -24.94 116.33 -72.21
N SER A 779 -25.71 115.29 -72.53
CA SER A 779 -26.41 115.23 -73.81
C SER A 779 -27.52 116.30 -73.84
N PRO A 780 -27.70 116.99 -74.97
CA PRO A 780 -28.77 117.96 -75.10
C PRO A 780 -30.20 117.30 -75.05
N ALA A 781 -31.20 118.08 -74.60
CA ALA A 781 -32.42 117.76 -73.82
C ALA A 781 -32.58 116.31 -73.39
N LYS A 782 -32.10 116.11 -72.18
CA LYS A 782 -32.89 115.42 -71.17
C LYS A 782 -33.04 116.33 -69.95
N THR A 783 -34.03 116.01 -69.13
CA THR A 783 -33.94 116.33 -67.71
C THR A 783 -33.09 115.23 -67.07
N TYR A 784 -32.13 115.67 -66.26
CA TYR A 784 -31.14 114.89 -65.55
C TYR A 784 -31.48 114.88 -64.07
N GLU A 785 -31.67 113.68 -63.54
CA GLU A 785 -31.84 113.46 -62.12
C GLU A 785 -30.48 113.58 -61.42
N VAL A 786 -30.39 114.51 -60.47
CA VAL A 786 -29.23 114.76 -59.61
C VAL A 786 -29.55 114.25 -58.23
N SER A 787 -28.69 113.38 -57.68
CA SER A 787 -28.80 112.87 -56.32
C SER A 787 -27.53 113.18 -55.52
N VAL A 788 -27.68 113.62 -54.28
CA VAL A 788 -26.57 114.11 -53.43
C VAL A 788 -26.56 113.35 -52.10
N ALA A 789 -25.41 112.76 -51.75
CA ALA A 789 -25.20 111.95 -50.56
C ALA A 789 -23.92 112.36 -49.83
N ALA A 790 -23.90 112.26 -48.50
CA ALA A 790 -22.66 112.39 -47.74
C ALA A 790 -21.96 111.03 -47.63
N LEU A 791 -20.64 111.03 -47.74
CA LEU A 791 -19.79 109.87 -47.44
C LEU A 791 -19.04 110.10 -46.12
N SER A 792 -18.88 109.06 -45.31
CA SER A 792 -17.84 109.00 -44.27
C SER A 792 -17.03 107.73 -44.48
N GLY A 793 -15.81 107.88 -45.01
CA GLY A 793 -15.03 106.76 -45.52
C GLY A 793 -15.76 106.05 -46.66
N THR A 794 -16.08 104.78 -46.47
CA THR A 794 -16.80 103.95 -47.46
C THR A 794 -18.32 103.89 -47.27
N LEU A 795 -18.87 104.54 -46.23
CA LEU A 795 -20.30 104.49 -45.91
C LEU A 795 -21.05 105.73 -46.39
N ARG A 796 -22.21 105.51 -46.99
CA ARG A 796 -23.09 106.50 -47.63
C ARG A 796 -24.26 106.87 -46.71
N SER A 797 -24.70 108.13 -46.75
CA SER A 797 -25.91 108.59 -46.06
C SER A 797 -27.15 107.81 -46.54
N SER A 798 -28.01 107.37 -45.61
CA SER A 798 -29.05 106.36 -45.87
C SER A 798 -30.12 106.75 -46.90
N VAL A 799 -30.34 108.04 -47.14
CA VAL A 799 -31.22 108.56 -48.19
C VAL A 799 -30.49 109.68 -48.93
N PRO A 800 -30.19 109.53 -50.24
CA PRO A 800 -29.66 110.63 -51.05
C PRO A 800 -30.75 111.66 -51.31
N PHE A 801 -30.39 112.94 -51.37
CA PHE A 801 -31.31 114.02 -51.71
C PHE A 801 -31.40 114.18 -53.24
N VAL A 802 -32.59 113.98 -53.81
CA VAL A 802 -32.80 113.87 -55.27
C VAL A 802 -33.63 115.04 -55.83
N PHE A 803 -33.19 115.61 -56.96
CA PHE A 803 -33.86 116.70 -57.69
C PHE A 803 -33.45 116.69 -59.19
N GLN A 804 -33.88 117.67 -60.00
CA GLN A 804 -33.91 117.58 -61.48
C GLN A 804 -33.36 118.85 -62.20
N CYS A 805 -32.62 118.69 -63.33
CA CYS A 805 -31.95 119.77 -64.10
C CYS A 805 -31.99 119.51 -65.64
N SER A 806 -32.05 120.49 -66.57
CA SER A 806 -32.41 120.24 -68.02
C SER A 806 -31.52 120.88 -69.13
N THR A 807 -31.59 120.35 -70.38
CA THR A 807 -30.83 120.77 -71.62
C THR A 807 -31.71 120.85 -72.94
N ASP A 808 -31.22 120.95 -74.22
CA ASP A 808 -32.02 121.12 -75.52
C ASP A 808 -31.94 119.96 -76.62
N PRO A 809 -33.00 119.36 -77.21
CA PRO A 809 -33.07 117.90 -77.59
C PRO A 809 -32.20 117.29 -78.72
N ARG A 810 -31.46 116.16 -78.48
CA ARG A 810 -30.62 115.38 -79.46
C ARG A 810 -30.60 113.82 -79.21
N GLY A 811 -29.98 112.98 -80.07
CA GLY A 811 -30.22 111.50 -80.17
C GLY A 811 -29.03 110.51 -80.44
N VAL A 812 -29.30 109.17 -80.49
CA VAL A 812 -28.38 107.99 -80.33
C VAL A 812 -28.97 106.67 -80.94
N ILE A 813 -28.21 105.56 -81.21
CA ILE A 813 -28.55 104.09 -81.00
C ILE A 813 -27.57 103.09 -81.69
N GLY A 814 -27.22 101.95 -81.03
CA GLY A 814 -26.86 100.67 -81.70
C GLY A 814 -25.80 99.72 -81.06
N GLY A 815 -26.15 98.44 -80.84
CA GLY A 815 -25.19 97.29 -80.70
C GLY A 815 -25.19 96.51 -79.36
N SER A 816 -25.49 95.19 -79.36
CA SER A 816 -25.40 94.28 -78.17
C SER A 816 -25.57 92.77 -78.50
N VAL A 817 -24.54 92.05 -79.00
CA VAL A 817 -24.61 90.57 -79.24
C VAL A 817 -23.23 89.89 -79.08
N PHE A 818 -22.97 89.15 -77.98
CA PHE A 818 -21.70 88.36 -77.85
C PHE A 818 -21.68 87.16 -76.86
N GLY A 819 -22.74 86.88 -76.09
CA GLY A 819 -22.62 86.11 -74.84
C GLY A 819 -22.53 84.57 -74.87
N VAL A 820 -22.58 83.90 -76.03
CA VAL A 820 -23.06 82.49 -76.09
C VAL A 820 -21.96 81.40 -76.10
N LEU A 821 -20.70 81.72 -76.42
CA LEU A 821 -19.72 80.71 -76.88
C LEU A 821 -18.94 79.91 -75.81
N LEU A 822 -19.00 80.27 -74.52
CA LEU A 822 -17.97 79.84 -73.55
C LEU A 822 -18.09 78.39 -73.01
N VAL A 823 -19.25 77.74 -73.14
CA VAL A 823 -19.63 76.61 -72.25
C VAL A 823 -19.01 75.25 -72.62
N ILE A 824 -18.61 75.04 -73.88
CA ILE A 824 -18.33 73.69 -74.43
C ILE A 824 -17.01 73.06 -73.92
N LEU A 825 -16.05 73.85 -73.44
CA LEU A 825 -14.64 73.45 -73.30
C LEU A 825 -14.34 72.48 -72.12
N LEU A 826 -15.20 72.37 -71.11
CA LEU A 826 -14.86 71.77 -69.81
C LEU A 826 -14.92 70.22 -69.74
N VAL A 827 -15.59 69.54 -70.69
CA VAL A 827 -15.99 68.12 -70.51
C VAL A 827 -14.85 67.12 -70.73
N CYS A 828 -13.86 67.45 -71.56
CA CYS A 828 -12.93 66.44 -72.12
C CYS A 828 -11.82 65.93 -71.19
N LEU A 829 -11.59 66.54 -70.02
CA LEU A 829 -10.33 66.40 -69.29
C LEU A 829 -10.25 65.19 -68.33
N ILE A 830 -11.39 64.65 -67.89
CA ILE A 830 -11.45 63.69 -66.77
C ILE A 830 -11.06 62.25 -67.15
N VAL A 831 -11.25 61.84 -68.41
CA VAL A 831 -11.17 60.43 -68.84
C VAL A 831 -9.73 59.85 -68.86
N PHE A 832 -8.70 60.70 -68.87
CA PHE A 832 -7.33 60.30 -69.24
C PHE A 832 -6.53 59.56 -68.14
N ILE A 833 -6.91 59.69 -66.86
CA ILE A 833 -5.97 59.45 -65.74
C ILE A 833 -5.88 57.97 -65.29
N LEU A 834 -6.89 57.13 -65.52
CA LEU A 834 -7.07 55.86 -64.80
C LEU A 834 -6.45 54.59 -65.46
N LEU A 835 -5.48 54.70 -66.38
CA LEU A 835 -5.08 53.58 -67.27
C LEU A 835 -3.57 53.23 -67.38
N ARG A 836 -2.72 53.43 -66.34
CA ARG A 836 -1.27 53.06 -66.42
C ARG A 836 -0.59 52.41 -65.18
N ARG A 837 -0.54 51.07 -65.22
CA ARG A 837 0.62 50.15 -64.93
C ARG A 837 0.97 49.62 -63.49
N PRO A 838 1.70 48.46 -63.38
CA PRO A 838 1.60 47.50 -62.24
C PRO A 838 2.90 46.74 -61.80
N GLU A 839 2.76 45.66 -60.99
CA GLU A 839 3.71 44.54 -60.70
C GLU A 839 5.01 44.86 -59.89
N LEU A 840 5.75 43.96 -59.21
CA LEU A 840 5.75 42.48 -59.01
C LEU A 840 5.57 42.16 -57.46
N ILE A 841 5.95 41.06 -56.78
CA ILE A 841 6.73 39.82 -57.05
C ILE A 841 6.27 38.59 -56.22
N ARG A 842 7.12 37.53 -56.07
CA ARG A 842 6.70 36.10 -56.10
C ARG A 842 7.82 35.13 -55.60
N LYS A 843 7.49 33.84 -55.35
CA LYS A 843 8.31 32.60 -55.08
C LYS A 843 8.35 32.11 -53.61
N ASN A 844 8.42 30.81 -53.22
CA ASN A 844 8.47 29.46 -53.88
C ASN A 844 8.22 28.34 -52.78
N THR A 845 8.11 27.00 -52.93
CA THR A 845 7.60 25.98 -53.91
C THR A 845 7.77 24.53 -53.35
N PHE A 846 6.97 23.54 -53.82
CA PHE A 846 7.27 22.06 -53.91
C PHE A 846 7.30 21.21 -52.60
N VAL A 847 7.09 19.87 -52.54
CA VAL A 847 6.43 18.85 -53.43
C VAL A 847 6.16 17.49 -52.69
N CYS A 848 5.29 16.63 -53.26
CA CYS A 848 5.08 15.15 -53.09
C CYS A 848 5.02 14.41 -51.72
N GLY A 849 4.09 13.43 -51.66
CA GLY A 849 4.24 12.16 -50.94
C GLY A 849 3.72 12.12 -49.49
N SER A 850 3.13 11.03 -48.98
CA SER A 850 2.84 9.70 -49.56
C SER A 850 1.64 9.03 -48.85
N GLU A 851 1.03 8.00 -49.45
CA GLU A 851 -0.02 7.21 -48.81
C GLU A 851 0.57 6.30 -47.71
N LEU A 852 0.05 6.36 -46.48
CA LEU A 852 0.35 5.37 -45.45
C LEU A 852 -0.66 4.22 -45.51
N SER A 853 -0.22 3.06 -46.00
CA SER A 853 -1.00 1.83 -46.01
C SER A 853 -1.38 1.39 -44.59
N THR A 854 -2.66 1.48 -44.24
CA THR A 854 -3.18 0.96 -42.97
C THR A 854 -3.16 -0.57 -42.99
N LYS A 855 -2.13 -1.18 -42.37
CA LYS A 855 -2.15 -2.61 -42.04
C LYS A 855 -3.42 -2.91 -41.23
N LYS A 856 -4.37 -3.62 -41.82
CA LYS A 856 -5.56 -4.12 -41.10
C LYS A 856 -5.08 -5.03 -39.96
N SER A 857 -5.41 -4.66 -38.74
CA SER A 857 -5.18 -5.48 -37.55
C SER A 857 -5.86 -6.84 -37.71
N ARG A 858 -5.06 -7.92 -37.68
CA ARG A 858 -5.50 -9.29 -37.98
C ARG A 858 -5.96 -9.98 -36.70
N ALA A 859 -7.12 -10.64 -36.73
CA ALA A 859 -7.55 -11.49 -35.62
C ALA A 859 -6.59 -12.68 -35.44
N ILE A 860 -6.27 -12.99 -34.19
CA ILE A 860 -5.38 -14.06 -33.77
C ILE A 860 -6.25 -15.23 -33.30
N SER A 861 -6.02 -16.44 -33.81
CA SER A 861 -6.77 -17.63 -33.39
C SER A 861 -6.29 -18.14 -32.02
N VAL A 862 -7.13 -18.94 -31.35
CA VAL A 862 -6.84 -19.52 -30.03
C VAL A 862 -5.48 -20.23 -30.00
N GLU A 863 -5.21 -21.05 -31.01
CA GLU A 863 -3.99 -21.87 -31.11
C GLU A 863 -2.74 -21.02 -31.32
N ALA A 864 -2.88 -19.88 -32.01
CA ALA A 864 -1.81 -18.92 -32.24
C ALA A 864 -1.64 -17.91 -31.09
N PHE A 865 -2.60 -17.82 -30.15
CA PHE A 865 -2.62 -16.74 -29.17
C PHE A 865 -1.49 -16.82 -28.15
N ALA A 866 -1.11 -18.02 -27.72
CA ALA A 866 0.00 -18.22 -26.78
C ALA A 866 1.36 -17.78 -27.37
N GLU A 867 1.63 -18.11 -28.63
CA GLU A 867 2.83 -17.67 -29.33
C GLU A 867 2.79 -16.16 -29.64
N HIS A 868 1.63 -15.62 -30.04
CA HIS A 868 1.45 -14.19 -30.23
C HIS A 868 1.71 -13.38 -28.94
N PHE A 869 1.18 -13.84 -27.81
CA PHE A 869 1.45 -13.25 -26.49
C PHE A 869 2.95 -13.29 -26.19
N ARG A 870 3.58 -14.47 -26.32
CA ARG A 870 5.01 -14.65 -26.07
C ARG A 870 5.87 -13.74 -26.94
N GLN A 871 5.51 -13.53 -28.20
CA GLN A 871 6.20 -12.62 -29.13
C GLN A 871 6.03 -11.14 -28.74
N LEU A 872 4.84 -10.71 -28.27
CA LEU A 872 4.64 -9.34 -27.79
C LEU A 872 5.34 -9.04 -26.46
N SER A 873 5.54 -10.06 -25.61
CA SER A 873 6.30 -9.97 -24.36
C SER A 873 7.84 -9.85 -24.53
N LEU A 874 8.39 -10.10 -25.72
CA LEU A 874 9.84 -10.02 -25.96
C LEU A 874 10.37 -8.59 -25.82
N ASP A 875 11.70 -8.47 -25.62
CA ASP A 875 12.43 -7.21 -25.49
C ASP A 875 11.81 -6.24 -24.44
N ASP A 876 11.44 -6.76 -23.27
CA ASP A 876 10.73 -6.02 -22.19
C ASP A 876 9.39 -5.43 -22.66
N ASN A 877 8.49 -6.29 -23.13
CA ASN A 877 7.13 -5.96 -23.59
C ASN A 877 7.05 -5.01 -24.80
N ARG A 878 8.17 -4.76 -25.49
CA ARG A 878 8.28 -3.84 -26.63
C ARG A 878 7.25 -4.07 -27.74
N GLY A 879 6.78 -5.30 -27.93
CA GLY A 879 5.69 -5.60 -28.86
C GLY A 879 4.36 -4.99 -28.40
N PHE A 880 4.00 -5.16 -27.12
CA PHE A 880 2.84 -4.50 -26.54
C PHE A 880 2.97 -2.98 -26.56
N SER A 881 4.15 -2.42 -26.28
CA SER A 881 4.40 -0.98 -26.32
C SER A 881 4.15 -0.43 -27.73
N ALA A 882 4.71 -1.06 -28.77
CA ALA A 882 4.52 -0.66 -30.16
C ALA A 882 3.05 -0.75 -30.63
N GLU A 883 2.33 -1.81 -30.25
CA GLU A 883 0.89 -1.90 -30.51
C GLU A 883 0.10 -0.82 -29.77
N TYR A 884 0.43 -0.56 -28.50
CA TYR A 884 -0.28 0.41 -27.66
C TYR A 884 -0.03 1.86 -28.10
N GLU A 885 1.19 2.19 -28.51
CA GLU A 885 1.56 3.47 -29.11
C GLU A 885 0.79 3.73 -30.41
N SER A 886 0.61 2.70 -31.25
CA SER A 886 -0.18 2.82 -32.50
C SER A 886 -1.64 3.26 -32.26
N LEU A 887 -2.17 3.00 -31.07
CA LEU A 887 -3.53 3.37 -30.67
C LEU A 887 -3.64 4.81 -30.14
N ILE A 888 -2.54 5.51 -29.85
CA ILE A 888 -2.53 6.87 -29.26
C ILE A 888 -3.25 7.92 -30.12
N PRO A 889 -3.03 8.03 -31.46
CA PRO A 889 -3.67 9.06 -32.28
C PRO A 889 -5.14 8.76 -32.62
N VAL A 890 -5.63 7.53 -32.39
CA VAL A 890 -6.96 7.06 -32.82
C VAL A 890 -8.07 7.86 -32.14
N GLY A 891 -8.95 8.48 -32.93
CA GLY A 891 -10.08 9.28 -32.43
C GLY A 891 -9.70 10.73 -32.09
N THR A 892 -8.46 11.16 -32.27
CA THR A 892 -8.06 12.56 -31.98
C THR A 892 -8.71 13.55 -32.96
N GLU A 893 -9.03 13.10 -34.17
CA GLU A 893 -9.76 13.82 -35.22
C GLU A 893 -11.24 14.07 -34.92
N GLN A 894 -11.82 13.33 -33.97
CA GLN A 894 -13.25 13.38 -33.66
C GLN A 894 -13.67 14.68 -32.95
N THR A 895 -14.80 15.24 -33.40
CA THR A 895 -15.35 16.52 -32.89
C THR A 895 -15.91 16.39 -31.47
N ARG A 896 -15.70 17.44 -30.66
CA ARG A 896 -16.04 17.53 -29.22
C ARG A 896 -16.75 18.86 -28.87
N LYS A 897 -17.44 19.46 -29.85
CA LYS A 897 -18.02 20.81 -29.79
C LYS A 897 -18.98 20.97 -28.62
N ALA A 898 -19.91 20.02 -28.41
CA ALA A 898 -20.89 20.11 -27.33
C ALA A 898 -20.25 20.08 -25.93
N ALA A 899 -19.15 19.34 -25.78
CA ALA A 899 -18.39 19.22 -24.54
C ALA A 899 -17.56 20.46 -24.19
N LEU A 900 -17.27 21.30 -25.20
CA LEU A 900 -16.46 22.52 -25.08
C LEU A 900 -17.30 23.79 -24.87
N LEU A 901 -18.63 23.70 -24.94
CA LEU A 901 -19.55 24.82 -24.64
C LEU A 901 -19.39 25.28 -23.18
N PRO A 902 -19.37 26.60 -22.88
CA PRO A 902 -19.13 27.13 -21.54
C PRO A 902 -19.99 26.50 -20.44
N GLU A 903 -21.28 26.34 -20.70
CA GLU A 903 -22.29 25.75 -19.81
C GLU A 903 -22.11 24.24 -19.56
N ASN A 904 -21.40 23.55 -20.46
CA ASN A 904 -21.15 22.11 -20.35
C ASN A 904 -19.76 21.80 -19.76
N LYS A 905 -18.82 22.77 -19.75
CA LYS A 905 -17.49 22.58 -19.11
C LYS A 905 -17.58 22.13 -17.64
N PRO A 906 -18.43 22.73 -16.76
CA PRO A 906 -18.58 22.29 -15.36
C PRO A 906 -19.20 20.90 -15.19
N LYS A 907 -19.75 20.30 -16.26
CA LYS A 907 -20.27 18.93 -16.26
C LYS A 907 -19.18 17.88 -16.55
N ASN A 908 -17.96 18.28 -16.90
CA ASN A 908 -16.85 17.37 -17.21
C ASN A 908 -15.93 17.18 -15.99
N ARG A 909 -15.68 15.93 -15.59
CA ARG A 909 -14.76 15.61 -14.48
C ARG A 909 -13.28 15.82 -14.86
N PHE A 910 -12.95 15.76 -16.15
CA PHE A 910 -11.59 15.99 -16.68
C PHE A 910 -11.64 16.75 -18.01
N ASN A 911 -10.84 17.81 -18.14
CA ASN A 911 -10.82 18.67 -19.33
C ASN A 911 -10.29 17.97 -20.60
N ASN A 912 -9.53 16.88 -20.45
CA ASN A 912 -8.99 16.07 -21.55
C ASN A 912 -9.87 14.85 -21.90
N VAL A 913 -10.90 14.53 -21.12
CA VAL A 913 -11.78 13.37 -21.36
C VAL A 913 -13.18 13.85 -21.73
N LEU A 914 -13.31 14.23 -23.01
CA LEU A 914 -14.53 14.83 -23.57
C LEU A 914 -15.20 13.86 -24.56
N PRO A 915 -16.54 13.69 -24.53
CA PRO A 915 -17.26 12.79 -25.41
C PRO A 915 -17.26 13.31 -26.86
N TYR A 916 -17.16 12.41 -27.84
CA TYR A 916 -17.29 12.78 -29.25
C TYR A 916 -18.74 13.06 -29.64
N ASP A 917 -18.98 14.12 -30.42
CA ASP A 917 -20.32 14.63 -30.74
C ASP A 917 -21.20 13.61 -31.49
N TRP A 918 -20.60 12.72 -32.29
CA TRP A 918 -21.32 11.79 -33.19
C TRP A 918 -22.00 10.63 -32.44
N CYS A 919 -21.45 10.23 -31.29
CA CYS A 919 -21.90 9.08 -30.49
C CYS A 919 -22.11 9.41 -29.01
N ARG A 920 -22.03 10.69 -28.61
CA ARG A 920 -22.38 11.09 -27.25
C ARG A 920 -23.83 10.75 -26.94
N VAL A 921 -24.10 10.40 -25.68
CA VAL A 921 -25.49 10.33 -25.21
C VAL A 921 -26.05 11.75 -25.17
N LYS A 922 -27.32 11.88 -25.56
CA LYS A 922 -28.08 13.13 -25.52
C LYS A 922 -29.26 12.92 -24.60
N LEU A 923 -29.50 13.88 -23.72
CA LEU A 923 -30.63 13.92 -22.81
C LEU A 923 -31.73 14.81 -23.36
N THR A 924 -32.96 14.57 -22.94
CA THR A 924 -34.13 15.32 -23.38
C THR A 924 -34.04 16.75 -22.84
N THR A 925 -34.20 17.73 -23.73
CA THR A 925 -34.20 19.14 -23.40
C THR A 925 -35.59 19.62 -23.02
N THR A 926 -35.68 20.57 -22.09
CA THR A 926 -36.95 21.17 -21.68
C THR A 926 -36.85 22.68 -21.84
N THR A 927 -37.51 23.21 -22.87
CA THR A 927 -37.38 24.61 -23.33
C THR A 927 -37.79 25.65 -22.28
N SER A 928 -38.64 25.28 -21.31
CA SER A 928 -39.08 26.13 -20.21
C SER A 928 -38.14 26.16 -19.00
N ALA A 929 -37.10 25.31 -18.94
CA ALA A 929 -36.30 25.10 -17.72
C ALA A 929 -34.77 25.22 -17.92
N GLY A 930 -34.30 25.56 -19.12
CA GLY A 930 -32.85 25.71 -19.42
C GLY A 930 -32.05 24.41 -19.33
N ILE A 931 -32.70 23.24 -19.37
CA ILE A 931 -32.07 21.94 -19.18
C ILE A 931 -31.30 21.52 -20.46
N SER A 932 -29.97 21.49 -20.35
CA SER A 932 -29.03 21.08 -21.41
C SER A 932 -29.13 19.59 -21.77
N ASP A 933 -28.94 19.29 -23.06
CA ASP A 933 -28.91 17.91 -23.62
C ASP A 933 -27.66 17.11 -23.20
N TYR A 934 -26.73 17.75 -22.51
CA TYR A 934 -25.36 17.25 -22.37
C TYR A 934 -25.12 16.45 -21.08
N ILE A 935 -24.52 15.27 -21.28
CA ILE A 935 -23.82 14.47 -20.27
C ILE A 935 -22.51 13.94 -20.87
N ASN A 936 -21.47 13.78 -20.04
CA ASN A 936 -20.20 13.19 -20.47
C ASN A 936 -20.31 11.65 -20.56
N ALA A 937 -20.92 11.18 -21.65
CA ALA A 937 -21.14 9.76 -21.94
C ALA A 937 -21.15 9.49 -23.45
N ASN A 938 -20.75 8.29 -23.88
CA ASN A 938 -20.78 7.84 -25.27
C ASN A 938 -21.33 6.41 -25.37
N TYR A 939 -22.09 6.12 -26.43
CA TYR A 939 -22.46 4.74 -26.77
C TYR A 939 -21.25 3.97 -27.28
N MET A 940 -20.92 2.85 -26.63
CA MET A 940 -19.85 1.94 -27.04
C MET A 940 -20.42 0.75 -27.85
N PRO A 941 -19.67 0.24 -28.82
CA PRO A 941 -19.96 -1.06 -29.42
C PRO A 941 -19.78 -2.17 -28.38
N GLY A 942 -20.64 -3.19 -28.45
CA GLY A 942 -20.40 -4.49 -27.84
C GLY A 942 -20.07 -5.55 -28.88
N TYR A 943 -20.37 -6.80 -28.55
CA TYR A 943 -20.16 -7.91 -29.48
C TYR A 943 -21.28 -7.97 -30.54
N ASN A 944 -22.53 -7.74 -30.11
CA ASN A 944 -23.70 -7.92 -30.96
C ASN A 944 -24.20 -6.61 -31.57
N THR A 945 -24.15 -5.51 -30.80
CA THR A 945 -24.74 -4.22 -31.22
C THR A 945 -23.74 -3.08 -31.12
N ARG A 946 -23.93 -2.02 -31.92
CA ARG A 946 -23.09 -0.81 -31.89
C ARG A 946 -23.35 0.12 -30.69
N ARG A 947 -24.24 -0.27 -29.77
CA ARG A 947 -24.65 0.52 -28.59
C ARG A 947 -24.92 -0.35 -27.35
N GLU A 948 -24.26 -1.52 -27.23
CA GLU A 948 -24.49 -2.48 -26.13
C GLU A 948 -24.15 -1.88 -24.75
N TYR A 949 -23.25 -0.88 -24.72
CA TYR A 949 -22.91 -0.13 -23.51
C TYR A 949 -22.99 1.38 -23.68
N ILE A 950 -23.07 2.08 -22.55
CA ILE A 950 -22.80 3.52 -22.43
C ILE A 950 -21.58 3.71 -21.53
N ALA A 951 -20.46 4.17 -22.09
CA ALA A 951 -19.28 4.55 -21.30
C ALA A 951 -19.43 6.01 -20.83
N THR A 952 -19.43 6.24 -19.52
CA THR A 952 -19.58 7.57 -18.91
C THR A 952 -18.56 7.82 -17.80
N GLN A 953 -18.29 9.09 -17.49
CA GLN A 953 -17.52 9.45 -16.31
C GLN A 953 -18.27 9.08 -15.01
N GLY A 954 -17.54 8.92 -13.90
CA GLY A 954 -18.16 8.87 -12.58
C GLY A 954 -18.85 10.21 -12.27
N PRO A 955 -20.17 10.25 -11.95
CA PRO A 955 -20.91 11.49 -11.74
C PRO A 955 -20.21 12.47 -10.80
N LEU A 956 -20.36 13.77 -11.09
CA LEU A 956 -20.03 14.91 -10.22
C LEU A 956 -21.26 15.28 -9.37
N PRO A 957 -21.13 16.05 -8.27
CA PRO A 957 -22.29 16.45 -7.46
C PRO A 957 -23.37 17.17 -8.28
N SER A 958 -22.94 18.01 -9.22
CA SER A 958 -23.77 18.74 -10.19
C SER A 958 -24.42 17.89 -11.28
N THR A 959 -23.97 16.64 -11.49
CA THR A 959 -24.41 15.77 -12.60
C THR A 959 -25.06 14.46 -12.17
N VAL A 960 -25.27 14.23 -10.85
CA VAL A 960 -26.06 13.08 -10.35
C VAL A 960 -27.46 13.04 -10.96
N ASN A 961 -28.11 14.20 -11.12
CA ASN A 961 -29.45 14.30 -11.73
C ASN A 961 -29.41 14.01 -13.24
N ASP A 962 -28.40 14.49 -13.97
CA ASP A 962 -28.21 14.17 -15.39
C ASP A 962 -27.91 12.67 -15.58
N PHE A 963 -27.14 12.05 -14.68
CA PHE A 963 -26.83 10.62 -14.72
C PHE A 963 -28.07 9.75 -14.52
N TRP A 964 -28.91 10.04 -13.51
CA TRP A 964 -30.16 9.30 -13.34
C TRP A 964 -31.16 9.57 -14.46
N ARG A 965 -31.21 10.81 -14.99
CA ARG A 965 -31.98 11.12 -16.20
C ARG A 965 -31.49 10.29 -17.40
N MET A 966 -30.19 10.10 -17.57
CA MET A 966 -29.61 9.20 -18.59
C MET A 966 -30.04 7.74 -18.38
N VAL A 967 -29.93 7.21 -17.16
CA VAL A 967 -30.35 5.84 -16.81
C VAL A 967 -31.83 5.62 -17.12
N TRP A 968 -32.68 6.62 -16.88
CA TRP A 968 -34.10 6.56 -17.19
C TRP A 968 -34.39 6.70 -18.69
N GLU A 969 -33.94 7.77 -19.34
CA GLU A 969 -34.24 8.03 -20.76
C GLU A 969 -33.73 6.90 -21.67
N GLN A 970 -32.55 6.33 -21.38
CA GLN A 970 -31.96 5.25 -22.17
C GLN A 970 -32.37 3.84 -21.70
N ASN A 971 -33.42 3.73 -20.87
CA ASN A 971 -34.03 2.48 -20.38
C ASN A 971 -33.04 1.47 -19.74
N VAL A 972 -31.98 1.99 -19.10
CA VAL A 972 -30.84 1.21 -18.62
C VAL A 972 -31.27 0.22 -17.54
N ARG A 973 -31.00 -1.07 -17.76
CA ARG A 973 -31.26 -2.17 -16.80
C ARG A 973 -30.07 -2.46 -15.88
N GLY A 974 -28.84 -2.18 -16.35
CA GLY A 974 -27.59 -2.46 -15.65
C GLY A 974 -26.65 -1.27 -15.59
N VAL A 975 -26.05 -1.05 -14.42
CA VAL A 975 -24.98 -0.07 -14.20
C VAL A 975 -23.76 -0.79 -13.63
N VAL A 976 -22.60 -0.56 -14.22
CA VAL A 976 -21.33 -1.20 -13.86
C VAL A 976 -20.35 -0.14 -13.41
N MET A 977 -19.96 -0.20 -12.13
CA MET A 977 -19.05 0.74 -11.50
C MET A 977 -17.72 0.04 -11.21
N VAL A 978 -16.67 0.39 -11.95
CA VAL A 978 -15.31 -0.18 -11.75
C VAL A 978 -14.35 0.84 -11.12
N THR A 979 -14.82 1.50 -10.06
CA THR A 979 -14.07 2.46 -9.24
C THR A 979 -14.76 2.59 -7.88
N ASN A 980 -14.02 2.79 -6.80
CA ASN A 980 -14.61 3.25 -5.54
C ASN A 980 -14.85 4.76 -5.61
N CYS A 981 -15.76 5.30 -4.79
CA CYS A 981 -16.04 6.75 -4.78
C CYS A 981 -14.79 7.59 -4.45
N THR A 982 -13.94 7.09 -3.53
CA THR A 982 -12.68 7.70 -3.14
C THR A 982 -11.56 6.65 -3.21
N GLU A 983 -10.46 6.99 -3.90
CA GLU A 983 -9.26 6.16 -4.00
C GLU A 983 -8.04 7.08 -3.82
N GLY A 984 -7.01 6.62 -3.09
CA GLY A 984 -5.81 7.43 -2.80
C GLY A 984 -6.04 8.64 -1.89
N GLY A 985 -7.28 8.89 -1.47
CA GLY A 985 -7.73 10.14 -0.83
C GLY A 985 -8.33 11.17 -1.81
N ARG A 986 -8.56 10.81 -3.07
CA ARG A 986 -9.15 11.68 -4.10
C ARG A 986 -10.52 11.14 -4.52
N THR A 987 -11.52 12.03 -4.65
CA THR A 987 -12.87 11.66 -5.11
C THR A 987 -12.84 11.31 -6.60
N LYS A 988 -12.97 10.01 -6.90
CA LYS A 988 -13.01 9.45 -8.25
C LYS A 988 -14.41 9.55 -8.85
N CYS A 989 -15.45 9.38 -8.04
CA CYS A 989 -16.85 9.34 -8.42
C CYS A 989 -17.71 9.75 -7.21
N GLU A 990 -18.79 10.51 -7.40
CA GLU A 990 -19.75 10.70 -6.30
C GLU A 990 -20.49 9.40 -5.99
N GLN A 991 -20.94 9.24 -4.75
CA GLN A 991 -22.02 8.32 -4.44
C GLN A 991 -23.31 8.91 -5.01
N TYR A 992 -23.80 8.35 -6.12
CA TYR A 992 -25.01 8.81 -6.81
C TYR A 992 -26.28 8.04 -6.40
N TRP A 993 -26.14 6.89 -5.73
CA TRP A 993 -27.24 6.11 -5.17
C TRP A 993 -27.60 6.55 -3.73
N PRO A 994 -28.68 6.06 -3.09
CA PRO A 994 -28.93 6.29 -1.67
C PRO A 994 -27.79 5.78 -0.77
N ALA A 995 -27.64 6.32 0.43
CA ALA A 995 -26.66 5.83 1.42
C ALA A 995 -27.24 4.78 2.37
N ASP A 996 -28.56 4.66 2.39
CA ASP A 996 -29.37 3.87 3.31
C ASP A 996 -30.60 3.31 2.55
N SER A 997 -31.63 2.88 3.29
CA SER A 997 -32.91 2.44 2.74
C SER A 997 -33.84 3.60 2.33
N ASN A 998 -33.49 4.86 2.61
CA ASN A 998 -34.36 5.99 2.33
C ASN A 998 -34.35 6.33 0.82
N PRO A 999 -35.51 6.62 0.21
CA PRO A 999 -35.55 7.03 -1.20
C PRO A 999 -34.82 8.35 -1.47
N ARG A 1000 -33.80 8.33 -2.32
CA ARG A 1000 -33.08 9.53 -2.78
C ARG A 1000 -33.81 10.15 -3.98
N LEU A 1001 -34.05 11.45 -3.94
CA LEU A 1001 -34.58 12.22 -5.07
C LEU A 1001 -33.43 12.72 -5.96
N CYS A 1002 -33.50 12.41 -7.26
CA CYS A 1002 -32.51 12.76 -8.27
C CYS A 1002 -33.21 13.43 -9.47
N GLY A 1003 -33.48 14.73 -9.34
CA GLY A 1003 -34.43 15.42 -10.23
C GLY A 1003 -35.84 14.87 -10.03
N ASP A 1004 -36.56 14.55 -11.10
CA ASP A 1004 -37.89 13.94 -11.05
C ASP A 1004 -37.89 12.42 -10.82
N LEU A 1005 -36.73 11.83 -10.55
CA LEU A 1005 -36.57 10.39 -10.33
C LEU A 1005 -36.33 10.08 -8.85
N LEU A 1006 -37.20 9.26 -8.27
CA LEU A 1006 -37.06 8.73 -6.92
C LEU A 1006 -36.36 7.37 -6.98
N VAL A 1007 -35.15 7.29 -6.43
CA VAL A 1007 -34.30 6.10 -6.44
C VAL A 1007 -34.32 5.45 -5.05
N THR A 1008 -34.74 4.19 -4.95
CA THR A 1008 -34.77 3.43 -3.68
C THR A 1008 -33.94 2.16 -3.79
N THR A 1009 -33.05 1.92 -2.82
CA THR A 1009 -32.34 0.64 -2.67
C THR A 1009 -33.32 -0.47 -2.27
N ARG A 1010 -33.22 -1.65 -2.88
CA ARG A 1010 -34.08 -2.83 -2.62
C ARG A 1010 -33.32 -3.99 -2.00
N SER A 1011 -32.09 -4.21 -2.45
CA SER A 1011 -31.12 -5.14 -1.86
C SER A 1011 -29.72 -4.59 -2.07
N GLU A 1012 -28.81 -4.95 -1.17
CA GLU A 1012 -27.38 -4.72 -1.27
C GLU A 1012 -26.65 -5.95 -0.75
N GLU A 1013 -25.81 -6.55 -1.59
CA GLU A 1013 -25.07 -7.78 -1.34
C GLU A 1013 -23.58 -7.48 -1.51
N GLN A 1014 -22.83 -7.50 -0.40
CA GLN A 1014 -21.41 -7.17 -0.38
C GLN A 1014 -20.55 -8.44 -0.37
N ALA A 1015 -19.84 -8.67 -1.47
CA ALA A 1015 -18.80 -9.69 -1.60
C ALA A 1015 -17.40 -9.06 -1.41
N PRO A 1016 -16.33 -9.86 -1.22
CA PRO A 1016 -14.98 -9.32 -1.02
C PRO A 1016 -14.45 -8.46 -2.17
N ASN A 1017 -14.89 -8.73 -3.41
CA ASN A 1017 -14.38 -8.07 -4.62
C ASN A 1017 -15.39 -7.16 -5.34
N TRP A 1018 -16.65 -7.19 -4.93
CA TRP A 1018 -17.71 -6.37 -5.51
C TRP A 1018 -18.92 -6.21 -4.59
N THR A 1019 -19.72 -5.18 -4.84
CA THR A 1019 -21.06 -5.02 -4.24
C THR A 1019 -22.12 -5.08 -5.33
N LEU A 1020 -23.13 -5.93 -5.16
CA LEU A 1020 -24.30 -5.96 -6.03
C LEU A 1020 -25.43 -5.20 -5.34
N ARG A 1021 -26.06 -4.25 -6.05
CA ARG A 1021 -27.22 -3.49 -5.54
C ARG A 1021 -28.38 -3.61 -6.52
N GLN A 1022 -29.60 -3.69 -6.01
CA GLN A 1022 -30.81 -3.54 -6.84
C GLN A 1022 -31.52 -2.24 -6.47
N PHE A 1023 -31.72 -1.38 -7.46
CA PHE A 1023 -32.45 -0.13 -7.33
C PHE A 1023 -33.85 -0.21 -7.93
N SER A 1024 -34.76 0.53 -7.32
CA SER A 1024 -36.15 0.74 -7.70
C SER A 1024 -36.30 2.22 -8.04
N VAL A 1025 -36.24 2.57 -9.32
CA VAL A 1025 -36.39 3.95 -9.80
C VAL A 1025 -37.86 4.18 -10.16
N LYS A 1026 -38.47 5.24 -9.63
CA LYS A 1026 -39.83 5.67 -9.99
C LYS A 1026 -39.78 7.13 -10.45
N HIS A 1027 -40.42 7.44 -11.58
CA HIS A 1027 -40.59 8.83 -12.00
C HIS A 1027 -41.74 9.50 -11.22
N ARG A 1028 -41.52 10.72 -10.75
CA ARG A 1028 -42.41 11.44 -9.83
C ARG A 1028 -43.74 11.83 -10.47
N GLY A 1029 -43.73 12.13 -11.78
CA GLY A 1029 -44.91 12.51 -12.55
C GLY A 1029 -45.71 11.35 -13.16
N THR A 1030 -45.32 10.08 -12.95
CA THR A 1030 -46.01 8.91 -13.53
C THR A 1030 -46.14 7.76 -12.53
N THR A 1031 -46.90 6.73 -12.90
CA THR A 1031 -46.95 5.44 -12.19
C THR A 1031 -45.75 4.54 -12.52
N GLU A 1032 -44.95 4.91 -13.52
CA GLU A 1032 -43.88 4.07 -14.05
C GLU A 1032 -42.75 3.85 -13.04
N LYS A 1033 -42.32 2.59 -12.93
CA LYS A 1033 -41.31 2.12 -11.98
C LYS A 1033 -40.42 1.08 -12.66
N ARG A 1034 -39.12 1.29 -12.67
CA ARG A 1034 -38.12 0.41 -13.30
C ARG A 1034 -37.17 -0.18 -12.25
N ARG A 1035 -36.70 -1.40 -12.50
CA ARG A 1035 -35.59 -2.03 -11.76
C ARG A 1035 -34.29 -1.72 -12.48
N VAL A 1036 -33.23 -1.45 -11.73
CA VAL A 1036 -31.87 -1.27 -12.25
C VAL A 1036 -30.93 -2.03 -11.32
N ARG A 1037 -30.13 -2.97 -11.85
CA ARG A 1037 -29.06 -3.60 -11.05
C ARG A 1037 -27.77 -2.79 -11.19
N HIS A 1038 -26.97 -2.77 -10.13
CA HIS A 1038 -25.74 -2.01 -10.05
C HIS A 1038 -24.60 -2.91 -9.53
N LEU A 1039 -23.66 -3.22 -10.43
CA LEU A 1039 -22.54 -4.12 -10.21
C LEU A 1039 -21.29 -3.27 -9.92
N HIS A 1040 -20.86 -3.23 -8.67
CA HIS A 1040 -19.77 -2.37 -8.19
C HIS A 1040 -18.50 -3.19 -7.95
N PHE A 1041 -17.52 -3.15 -8.85
CA PHE A 1041 -16.23 -3.81 -8.63
C PHE A 1041 -15.34 -2.95 -7.73
N THR A 1042 -15.11 -3.40 -6.49
CA THR A 1042 -14.43 -2.65 -5.44
C THR A 1042 -12.92 -2.91 -5.39
N SER A 1043 -12.46 -4.05 -5.91
CA SER A 1043 -11.05 -4.50 -5.81
C SER A 1043 -10.11 -4.02 -6.93
N TRP A 1044 -10.46 -2.97 -7.69
CA TRP A 1044 -9.50 -2.40 -8.66
C TRP A 1044 -8.55 -1.42 -7.96
N PRO A 1045 -7.21 -1.63 -7.99
CA PRO A 1045 -6.27 -0.71 -7.35
C PRO A 1045 -6.24 0.68 -8.01
N ASP A 1046 -5.96 1.72 -7.22
CA ASP A 1046 -5.82 3.12 -7.69
C ASP A 1046 -4.74 3.26 -8.78
N HIS A 1047 -3.63 2.53 -8.62
CA HIS A 1047 -2.55 2.42 -9.58
C HIS A 1047 -2.50 1.02 -10.20
N GLY A 1048 -2.40 0.96 -11.54
CA GLY A 1048 -2.24 -0.29 -12.28
C GLY A 1048 -3.53 -1.08 -12.55
N VAL A 1049 -3.42 -2.39 -12.41
CA VAL A 1049 -4.44 -3.42 -12.75
C VAL A 1049 -4.55 -4.43 -11.60
N PRO A 1050 -5.64 -5.22 -11.49
CA PRO A 1050 -5.74 -6.28 -10.50
C PRO A 1050 -4.55 -7.26 -10.60
N GLN A 1051 -4.02 -7.73 -9.46
CA GLN A 1051 -2.88 -8.66 -9.45
C GLN A 1051 -3.21 -10.05 -10.00
N CYS A 1052 -4.50 -10.39 -10.12
CA CYS A 1052 -4.96 -11.63 -10.72
C CYS A 1052 -6.15 -11.35 -11.66
N THR A 1053 -6.09 -11.92 -12.85
CA THR A 1053 -7.12 -11.83 -13.90
C THR A 1053 -8.44 -12.49 -13.51
N LYS A 1054 -8.37 -13.66 -12.84
CA LYS A 1054 -9.50 -14.53 -12.48
C LYS A 1054 -10.65 -13.75 -11.82
N VAL A 1055 -10.33 -12.81 -10.93
CA VAL A 1055 -11.32 -12.00 -10.20
C VAL A 1055 -12.10 -11.05 -11.13
N LEU A 1056 -11.45 -10.48 -12.16
CA LEU A 1056 -12.14 -9.64 -13.14
C LEU A 1056 -12.89 -10.48 -14.19
N ILE A 1057 -12.37 -11.66 -14.54
CA ILE A 1057 -13.06 -12.62 -15.43
C ILE A 1057 -14.36 -13.13 -14.77
N GLN A 1058 -14.33 -13.43 -13.46
CA GLN A 1058 -15.53 -13.76 -12.67
C GLN A 1058 -16.53 -12.60 -12.64
N PHE A 1059 -16.07 -11.36 -12.41
CA PHE A 1059 -16.94 -10.18 -12.46
C PHE A 1059 -17.51 -9.91 -13.86
N ARG A 1060 -16.75 -10.20 -14.93
CA ARG A 1060 -17.25 -10.22 -16.31
C ARG A 1060 -18.42 -11.20 -16.44
N GLY A 1061 -18.31 -12.41 -15.88
CA GLY A 1061 -19.39 -13.39 -15.86
C GLY A 1061 -20.70 -12.84 -15.27
N LEU A 1062 -20.63 -12.14 -14.13
CA LEU A 1062 -21.80 -11.49 -13.52
C LEU A 1062 -22.42 -10.40 -14.42
N LEU A 1063 -21.58 -9.60 -15.08
CA LEU A 1063 -22.01 -8.60 -16.06
C LEU A 1063 -22.71 -9.25 -17.27
N ARG A 1064 -22.10 -10.29 -17.84
CA ARG A 1064 -22.61 -10.99 -19.03
C ARG A 1064 -23.97 -11.63 -18.77
N HIS A 1065 -24.06 -12.37 -17.66
CA HIS A 1065 -25.30 -12.98 -17.18
C HIS A 1065 -26.40 -11.94 -16.92
N HIS A 1066 -26.07 -10.77 -16.38
CA HIS A 1066 -27.03 -9.67 -16.20
C HIS A 1066 -27.60 -9.17 -17.54
N ILE A 1067 -26.74 -8.92 -18.53
CA ILE A 1067 -27.17 -8.42 -19.86
C ILE A 1067 -28.05 -9.46 -20.57
N GLU A 1068 -27.69 -10.75 -20.47
CA GLU A 1068 -28.47 -11.85 -21.05
C GLU A 1068 -29.81 -12.06 -20.34
N THR A 1069 -29.89 -11.80 -19.03
CA THR A 1069 -31.13 -11.94 -18.25
C THR A 1069 -32.12 -10.78 -18.48
N GLU A 1070 -31.65 -9.54 -18.62
CA GLU A 1070 -32.53 -8.36 -18.76
C GLU A 1070 -32.77 -7.93 -20.22
N GLY A 1071 -32.10 -8.56 -21.19
CA GLY A 1071 -32.33 -8.40 -22.64
C GLY A 1071 -31.40 -7.41 -23.35
N THR A 1072 -31.08 -7.69 -24.62
CA THR A 1072 -30.08 -6.97 -25.44
C THR A 1072 -30.56 -5.63 -26.02
N GLU A 1073 -31.82 -5.25 -25.80
CA GLU A 1073 -32.39 -3.98 -26.31
C GLU A 1073 -31.98 -2.75 -25.48
N ALA A 1074 -31.57 -2.95 -24.22
CA ALA A 1074 -31.21 -1.86 -23.31
C ALA A 1074 -29.67 -1.75 -23.15
N PRO A 1075 -29.07 -0.56 -23.31
CA PRO A 1075 -27.64 -0.36 -23.07
C PRO A 1075 -27.31 -0.52 -21.59
N THR A 1076 -26.17 -1.15 -21.30
CA THR A 1076 -25.61 -1.20 -19.94
C THR A 1076 -24.64 -0.04 -19.73
N VAL A 1077 -24.86 0.75 -18.68
CA VAL A 1077 -23.95 1.86 -18.33
C VAL A 1077 -22.71 1.29 -17.67
N VAL A 1078 -21.53 1.72 -18.10
CA VAL A 1078 -20.24 1.33 -17.51
C VAL A 1078 -19.44 2.59 -17.21
N HIS A 1079 -18.95 2.73 -15.98
CA HIS A 1079 -18.15 3.90 -15.58
C HIS A 1079 -17.01 3.54 -14.61
N CYS A 1080 -16.02 4.42 -14.58
CA CYS A 1080 -15.00 4.48 -13.55
C CYS A 1080 -14.95 5.93 -13.04
N SER A 1081 -13.76 6.52 -12.84
CA SER A 1081 -13.63 7.96 -12.65
C SER A 1081 -13.80 8.73 -13.96
N ALA A 1082 -12.94 8.50 -14.95
CA ALA A 1082 -12.98 9.18 -16.25
C ALA A 1082 -13.92 8.50 -17.27
N GLY A 1083 -14.29 7.23 -17.03
CA GLY A 1083 -15.09 6.46 -17.97
C GLY A 1083 -14.33 5.98 -19.21
N VAL A 1084 -13.01 5.75 -19.10
CA VAL A 1084 -12.16 5.40 -20.26
C VAL A 1084 -11.19 4.25 -20.00
N GLY A 1085 -10.38 4.30 -18.94
CA GLY A 1085 -9.39 3.25 -18.63
C GLY A 1085 -10.03 1.92 -18.24
N ARG A 1086 -10.28 1.72 -16.94
CA ARG A 1086 -10.94 0.52 -16.40
C ARG A 1086 -12.28 0.19 -17.10
N THR A 1087 -13.04 1.22 -17.47
CA THR A 1087 -14.27 1.13 -18.27
C THR A 1087 -14.03 0.48 -19.63
N GLY A 1088 -13.00 0.90 -20.37
CA GLY A 1088 -12.61 0.26 -21.61
C GLY A 1088 -12.04 -1.13 -21.41
N THR A 1089 -11.31 -1.39 -20.32
CA THR A 1089 -10.80 -2.73 -20.00
C THR A 1089 -11.94 -3.73 -19.75
N ILE A 1090 -12.98 -3.40 -18.97
CA ILE A 1090 -14.08 -4.35 -18.73
C ILE A 1090 -14.98 -4.54 -19.97
N ILE A 1091 -15.21 -3.49 -20.76
CA ILE A 1091 -15.95 -3.59 -22.04
C ILE A 1091 -15.16 -4.44 -23.06
N ALA A 1092 -13.85 -4.19 -23.18
CA ALA A 1092 -12.98 -5.02 -24.01
C ALA A 1092 -12.99 -6.48 -23.54
N LEU A 1093 -12.85 -6.74 -22.24
CA LEU A 1093 -12.78 -8.11 -21.73
C LEU A 1093 -14.05 -8.92 -22.04
N ASP A 1094 -15.25 -8.35 -21.91
CA ASP A 1094 -16.48 -9.06 -22.29
C ASP A 1094 -16.54 -9.34 -23.80
N VAL A 1095 -16.30 -8.33 -24.63
CA VAL A 1095 -16.38 -8.48 -26.09
C VAL A 1095 -15.30 -9.42 -26.62
N LEU A 1096 -14.09 -9.41 -26.04
CA LEU A 1096 -12.98 -10.27 -26.44
C LEU A 1096 -13.18 -11.72 -25.99
N LEU A 1097 -13.71 -11.97 -24.79
CA LEU A 1097 -14.06 -13.34 -24.40
C LEU A 1097 -15.23 -13.87 -25.25
N GLN A 1098 -16.22 -13.05 -25.60
CA GLN A 1098 -17.24 -13.45 -26.59
C GLN A 1098 -16.67 -13.68 -28.00
N GLN A 1099 -15.56 -13.04 -28.39
CA GLN A 1099 -14.83 -13.37 -29.62
C GLN A 1099 -14.13 -14.72 -29.49
N LEU A 1100 -13.45 -14.98 -28.37
CA LEU A 1100 -12.81 -16.26 -28.05
C LEU A 1100 -13.83 -17.42 -28.13
N GLU A 1101 -14.92 -17.32 -27.35
CA GLU A 1101 -16.02 -18.28 -27.24
C GLU A 1101 -16.70 -18.59 -28.59
N LYS A 1102 -16.99 -17.55 -29.40
CA LYS A 1102 -17.90 -17.67 -30.56
C LYS A 1102 -17.19 -17.67 -31.91
N LYS A 1103 -15.88 -17.38 -31.96
CA LYS A 1103 -15.10 -17.27 -33.22
C LYS A 1103 -13.74 -17.97 -33.17
N GLY A 1104 -13.36 -18.61 -32.06
CA GLY A 1104 -12.04 -19.23 -31.88
C GLY A 1104 -10.87 -18.26 -32.12
N SER A 1105 -11.11 -16.95 -32.01
CA SER A 1105 -10.16 -15.91 -32.38
C SER A 1105 -10.51 -14.56 -31.77
N VAL A 1106 -9.51 -13.76 -31.45
CA VAL A 1106 -9.64 -12.43 -30.82
C VAL A 1106 -8.89 -11.36 -31.59
N ASN A 1107 -9.37 -10.11 -31.51
CA ASN A 1107 -8.66 -8.95 -32.04
C ASN A 1107 -8.64 -7.81 -31.02
N ILE A 1108 -7.66 -7.87 -30.11
CA ILE A 1108 -7.53 -6.94 -28.97
C ILE A 1108 -7.21 -5.53 -29.48
N ASN A 1109 -6.15 -5.40 -30.29
CA ASN A 1109 -5.75 -4.17 -30.95
C ASN A 1109 -6.92 -3.50 -31.72
N GLY A 1110 -7.56 -4.26 -32.61
CA GLY A 1110 -8.66 -3.78 -33.45
C GLY A 1110 -9.92 -3.39 -32.68
N PHE A 1111 -10.26 -4.09 -31.59
CA PHE A 1111 -11.41 -3.71 -30.77
C PHE A 1111 -11.11 -2.48 -29.90
N VAL A 1112 -9.91 -2.35 -29.33
CA VAL A 1112 -9.52 -1.13 -28.61
C VAL A 1112 -9.47 0.08 -29.55
N HIS A 1113 -8.99 -0.10 -30.79
CA HIS A 1113 -9.08 0.92 -31.85
C HIS A 1113 -10.55 1.32 -32.12
N GLN A 1114 -11.47 0.35 -32.26
CA GLN A 1114 -12.90 0.62 -32.48
C GLN A 1114 -13.54 1.40 -31.31
N MET A 1115 -13.18 1.07 -30.06
CA MET A 1115 -13.61 1.85 -28.89
C MET A 1115 -13.02 3.27 -28.88
N ARG A 1116 -11.74 3.45 -29.26
CA ARG A 1116 -11.09 4.78 -29.30
C ARG A 1116 -11.66 5.72 -30.36
N LEU A 1117 -12.26 5.21 -31.43
CA LEU A 1117 -13.07 6.02 -32.36
C LEU A 1117 -14.41 6.51 -31.74
N SER A 1118 -14.84 5.89 -30.64
CA SER A 1118 -16.14 6.12 -29.99
C SER A 1118 -16.04 6.91 -28.69
N ARG A 1119 -14.90 6.85 -27.97
CA ARG A 1119 -14.58 7.71 -26.81
C ARG A 1119 -13.05 7.79 -26.64
N PRO A 1120 -12.46 8.96 -26.30
CA PRO A 1120 -11.01 9.08 -26.20
C PRO A 1120 -10.43 8.19 -25.10
N HIS A 1121 -9.18 7.75 -25.29
CA HIS A 1121 -8.38 7.03 -24.28
C HIS A 1121 -9.01 5.75 -23.69
N MET A 1122 -9.94 5.11 -24.39
CA MET A 1122 -10.48 3.80 -24.01
C MET A 1122 -9.34 2.78 -23.89
N VAL A 1123 -9.26 2.08 -22.75
CA VAL A 1123 -8.05 1.37 -22.25
C VAL A 1123 -6.88 2.36 -22.13
N GLN A 1124 -6.68 2.93 -20.95
CA GLN A 1124 -5.97 4.22 -20.80
C GLN A 1124 -4.45 4.10 -20.57
N THR A 1125 -3.97 2.91 -20.17
CA THR A 1125 -2.54 2.64 -19.98
C THR A 1125 -2.13 1.37 -20.68
N GLU A 1126 -0.85 1.27 -21.04
CA GLU A 1126 -0.26 0.07 -21.61
C GLU A 1126 -0.46 -1.15 -20.68
N SER A 1127 -0.30 -0.98 -19.36
CA SER A 1127 -0.58 -2.04 -18.39
C SER A 1127 -2.02 -2.55 -18.46
N GLN A 1128 -3.00 -1.71 -18.79
CA GLN A 1128 -4.40 -2.14 -19.02
C GLN A 1128 -4.58 -2.87 -20.36
N TYR A 1129 -3.72 -2.61 -21.35
CA TYR A 1129 -3.69 -3.30 -22.64
C TYR A 1129 -3.00 -4.67 -22.53
N VAL A 1130 -1.85 -4.75 -21.87
CA VAL A 1130 -1.17 -6.02 -21.52
C VAL A 1130 -2.07 -6.89 -20.65
N PHE A 1131 -2.77 -6.32 -19.67
CA PHE A 1131 -3.70 -7.06 -18.80
C PHE A 1131 -4.90 -7.66 -19.56
N LEU A 1132 -5.35 -7.06 -20.66
CA LEU A 1132 -6.34 -7.71 -21.54
C LEU A 1132 -5.78 -8.97 -22.19
N HIS A 1133 -4.54 -8.90 -22.68
CA HIS A 1133 -3.87 -10.06 -23.27
C HIS A 1133 -3.65 -11.17 -22.23
N GLN A 1134 -3.24 -10.81 -21.00
CA GLN A 1134 -3.13 -11.77 -19.89
C GLN A 1134 -4.50 -12.40 -19.53
N CYS A 1135 -5.58 -11.62 -19.51
CA CYS A 1135 -6.91 -12.18 -19.25
C CYS A 1135 -7.35 -13.20 -20.33
N ILE A 1136 -6.96 -13.02 -21.59
CA ILE A 1136 -7.20 -14.02 -22.63
C ILE A 1136 -6.28 -15.24 -22.47
N MET A 1137 -4.99 -15.05 -22.18
CA MET A 1137 -4.06 -16.16 -21.86
C MET A 1137 -4.59 -17.05 -20.73
N ASP A 1138 -4.97 -16.44 -19.61
CA ASP A 1138 -5.43 -17.14 -18.41
C ASP A 1138 -6.80 -17.81 -18.61
N SER A 1139 -7.58 -17.36 -19.62
CA SER A 1139 -8.82 -18.01 -20.06
C SER A 1139 -8.61 -19.16 -21.05
N LEU A 1140 -7.39 -19.32 -21.59
CA LEU A 1140 -7.00 -20.43 -22.47
C LEU A 1140 -6.23 -21.53 -21.75
N GLN A 1141 -5.62 -21.24 -20.59
CA GLN A 1141 -4.84 -22.21 -19.80
C GLN A 1141 -5.70 -23.08 -18.87
N SER A 1142 -7.02 -22.99 -18.94
CA SER A 1142 -7.95 -23.62 -17.99
C SER A 1142 -8.69 -24.83 -18.57
N GLU A 1143 -7.96 -25.89 -18.92
CA GLU A 1143 -8.42 -27.28 -18.72
C GLU A 1143 -7.29 -28.34 -18.80
N GLU A 1144 -6.20 -28.15 -18.06
CA GLU A 1144 -5.52 -29.34 -17.52
C GLU A 1144 -6.31 -29.83 -16.30
N LYS A 1145 -6.76 -31.09 -16.34
CA LYS A 1145 -7.26 -31.77 -15.15
C LYS A 1145 -6.07 -32.13 -14.25
N THR A 1146 -5.74 -31.25 -13.33
CA THR A 1146 -5.16 -31.72 -12.07
C THR A 1146 -6.19 -32.57 -11.35
N ASP A 1147 -6.03 -33.90 -11.44
CA ASP A 1147 -6.54 -34.83 -10.43
C ASP A 1147 -5.73 -34.63 -9.12
N GLU A 1148 -5.78 -33.41 -8.57
CA GLU A 1148 -5.47 -33.21 -7.16
C GLU A 1148 -6.57 -33.93 -6.38
N HIS A 1149 -6.17 -35.00 -5.68
CA HIS A 1149 -7.00 -35.66 -4.68
C HIS A 1149 -7.35 -34.67 -3.56
N ILE A 1150 -8.40 -33.90 -3.78
CA ILE A 1150 -9.25 -33.40 -2.69
C ILE A 1150 -9.66 -34.65 -1.92
N TYR A 1151 -9.17 -34.79 -0.69
CA TYR A 1151 -9.77 -35.71 0.25
C TYR A 1151 -11.23 -35.31 0.42
N GLU A 1152 -12.15 -36.11 -0.12
CA GLU A 1152 -13.55 -36.05 0.24
C GLU A 1152 -13.64 -36.30 1.75
N ASN A 1153 -13.72 -35.22 2.52
CA ASN A 1153 -13.98 -35.31 3.95
C ASN A 1153 -15.49 -35.51 4.15
N THR A 1154 -15.96 -36.70 3.78
CA THR A 1154 -17.38 -37.07 3.72
C THR A 1154 -18.06 -37.13 5.11
N ASP A 1155 -17.28 -36.95 6.19
CA ASP A 1155 -17.73 -36.90 7.58
C ASP A 1155 -17.85 -35.46 8.14
N MET A 1156 -18.74 -34.63 7.56
CA MET A 1156 -19.38 -33.57 8.36
C MET A 1156 -20.77 -33.06 7.87
N ILE A 1157 -21.62 -33.93 7.33
CA ILE A 1157 -23.06 -33.62 7.12
C ILE A 1157 -23.96 -34.45 8.06
N TYR A 1158 -23.61 -34.51 9.36
CA TYR A 1158 -24.47 -35.08 10.41
C TYR A 1158 -24.35 -34.39 11.79
N ALA A 1159 -24.10 -33.07 11.81
CA ALA A 1159 -23.84 -32.32 13.05
C ALA A 1159 -24.62 -30.99 13.21
N ASN A 1160 -25.84 -30.87 12.65
CA ASN A 1160 -26.72 -29.73 12.97
C ASN A 1160 -28.25 -29.99 12.90
N ALA A 1161 -28.68 -31.23 12.64
CA ALA A 1161 -30.11 -31.59 12.68
C ALA A 1161 -30.63 -31.86 14.11
N ALA A 1162 -29.76 -32.34 15.01
CA ALA A 1162 -30.14 -32.70 16.38
C ALA A 1162 -30.47 -31.49 17.26
N ALA A 1163 -29.67 -30.44 17.21
CA ALA A 1163 -29.81 -29.25 18.07
C ALA A 1163 -31.15 -28.51 17.89
N ILE A 1164 -31.78 -28.62 16.71
CA ILE A 1164 -33.10 -28.01 16.44
C ILE A 1164 -34.25 -28.89 16.96
N GLN A 1165 -34.12 -30.22 16.90
CA GLN A 1165 -35.11 -31.13 17.50
C GLN A 1165 -35.12 -31.08 19.03
N GLU A 1166 -33.98 -30.84 19.67
CA GLU A 1166 -33.89 -30.79 21.13
C GLU A 1166 -34.50 -29.49 21.70
N PHE A 1167 -34.31 -28.35 21.01
CA PHE A 1167 -34.98 -27.09 21.38
C PHE A 1167 -36.51 -27.16 21.23
N GLN A 1168 -37.01 -27.96 20.28
CA GLN A 1168 -38.45 -28.20 20.08
C GLN A 1168 -39.06 -29.25 21.03
N ARG A 1169 -38.26 -29.91 21.88
CA ARG A 1169 -38.76 -30.90 22.86
C ARG A 1169 -39.02 -30.34 24.25
N ASN A 1170 -38.36 -29.24 24.62
CA ASN A 1170 -38.40 -28.66 25.97
C ASN A 1170 -39.41 -27.50 26.13
N THR A 1171 -40.50 -27.51 25.37
CA THR A 1171 -41.57 -26.48 25.44
C THR A 1171 -43.00 -27.07 25.51
N SER A 1172 -43.15 -28.31 26.00
CA SER A 1172 -44.47 -28.96 26.14
C SER A 1172 -44.63 -29.92 27.34
N VAL A 1173 -44.17 -29.49 28.52
CA VAL A 1173 -44.78 -29.79 29.83
C VAL A 1173 -44.77 -28.50 30.67
#